data_AF-A0A3S9LDN4-F1
#
_entry.id   AF-A0A3S9LDN4-F1
#
_cell.length_a   1.000
_cell.length_b   1.000
_cell.length_c   1.000
_cell.angle_alpha   90.00
_cell.angle_beta   90.00
_cell.angle_gamma   90.00
#
_symmetry.space_group_name_H-M   'P 1'
#
loop_
_entity.id
_entity.type
_entity.pdbx_description
1 polymer ?
#
loop_
_entity_poly.entity_id
_entity_poly.type
_entity_poly.pdbx_seq_one_letter_code
_entity_poly.pdbx_strand_id
1 'polypeptide(L)'
;MDRNGLSDRATEPEPHRENGARANGEEPHETATGTAGEEVPVEAFREVAARLADGDLGARFPEATGDEATAALASDLNAFVEGVTETLSAVEGFGDEVAGASEHVRSNVSQAKRRSDDVYEAVDGIESSATRQRDDIAEATQELQSVSAATEEVAASAEEVATTAANVAARADEGNEAAAAAIAELQEVDERTETALDRVEELEAEVAAIEDVTDLIRDIADETNILALNASIEAARAGEAGAGFEVVAEEVKSLAEESRDATSEIEESIGSVRDETDATVAEITDMRERVGEGIDTAESALEAFSDLTDDIEDTTSGVEEISDATDDQAASVEEVVDMVESVGASAEDTAADAAEVTTIAHTQKTSLTEVAAGASTLGDRTGTLDDRLDAYDLAGGDASDATVVEFWHALGGRKARLLEDLVEEFESVADGVSVRPSSKGSYRGVLDATLAAAERGDPPTIAHLYEIGTKRALDSGAFAPIAGLLGETPLDPDDLLDPVADYYRTDGRLHSLPFNASTPVLYYNRAAFERAGLNPDDPPTTFDEVRHCAAQLVDRGGLDAGITFANYSWFVEQWFAEAGQPLVDANNGRGGTPTEAHFDTETGRRVYEWIADMAADGLYHDPGIEARGQAREAFHDGRAGMLIGSTSAMVGVHEGASFPVETGYFPVADERHGVVVGGGSLWVADEAPTDEQQAAAAFLAWLAAPDQQARWHRETGYFPVHDGAVDRLAGAGWFDENPGYRTAIDQLLDTERSPATTGARIGPFDTVRTLVAEASVEAREYGVDAALDRLTKSAELQLQSYAEDADAK
;
A
#
# COMPACT_ATOMS: atom_id res chain seq x y z
N MET A 1 -16.82 -37.67 -21.26
CA MET A 1 -17.83 -38.70 -20.93
C MET A 1 -19.09 -37.97 -20.51
N ASP A 2 -20.20 -38.22 -21.23
CA ASP A 2 -21.61 -38.33 -20.76
C ASP A 2 -22.04 -37.61 -19.46
N ARG A 3 -23.12 -36.79 -19.38
CA ARG A 3 -24.47 -36.94 -19.98
C ARG A 3 -25.35 -35.67 -19.85
N ASN A 4 -26.09 -35.39 -20.93
CA ASN A 4 -27.49 -34.94 -21.08
C ASN A 4 -28.20 -33.98 -20.10
N GLY A 5 -28.81 -32.92 -20.68
CA GLY A 5 -30.28 -32.82 -20.71
C GLY A 5 -30.94 -31.43 -20.88
N LEU A 6 -31.74 -31.30 -21.96
CA LEU A 6 -32.93 -30.42 -22.20
C LEU A 6 -32.65 -28.98 -22.67
N SER A 7 -33.36 -28.35 -23.61
CA SER A 7 -34.38 -28.68 -24.62
C SER A 7 -34.72 -27.35 -25.34
N ASP A 8 -34.83 -27.40 -26.67
CA ASP A 8 -35.29 -26.39 -27.64
C ASP A 8 -36.29 -25.31 -27.20
N ARG A 9 -36.07 -24.08 -27.73
CA ARG A 9 -37.10 -23.29 -28.44
C ARG A 9 -36.52 -22.09 -29.20
N ALA A 10 -36.55 -22.19 -30.53
CA ALA A 10 -36.43 -21.07 -31.47
C ALA A 10 -37.82 -20.68 -31.99
N THR A 11 -38.02 -19.39 -32.25
CA THR A 11 -39.23 -18.86 -32.92
C THR A 11 -38.84 -17.81 -33.95
N GLU A 12 -38.98 -18.17 -35.23
CA GLU A 12 -39.16 -17.28 -36.38
C GLU A 12 -40.66 -16.92 -36.52
N PRO A 13 -41.02 -15.78 -37.14
CA PRO A 13 -42.40 -15.50 -37.54
C PRO A 13 -42.66 -15.71 -39.05
N GLU A 14 -43.80 -16.35 -39.35
CA GLU A 14 -44.40 -16.50 -40.69
C GLU A 14 -45.27 -15.28 -41.11
N PRO A 15 -45.58 -15.13 -42.43
CA PRO A 15 -46.47 -14.10 -42.96
C PRO A 15 -47.91 -14.62 -43.19
N HIS A 16 -48.92 -13.75 -42.99
CA HIS A 16 -50.31 -14.03 -43.38
C HIS A 16 -50.88 -13.01 -44.40
N ARG A 17 -51.63 -13.57 -45.35
CA ARG A 17 -52.35 -12.93 -46.46
C ARG A 17 -53.79 -12.55 -46.10
N GLU A 18 -54.30 -11.60 -46.90
CA GLU A 18 -55.60 -11.56 -47.60
C GLU A 18 -56.90 -10.99 -46.97
N ASN A 19 -57.45 -10.05 -47.77
CA ASN A 19 -58.82 -9.95 -48.30
C ASN A 19 -59.88 -9.06 -47.63
N GLY A 20 -60.49 -8.21 -48.48
CA GLY A 20 -61.72 -7.48 -48.21
C GLY A 20 -62.19 -6.62 -49.38
N ALA A 21 -62.73 -7.25 -50.44
CA ALA A 21 -63.42 -6.56 -51.54
C ALA A 21 -64.93 -6.42 -51.27
N ARG A 22 -65.53 -5.26 -51.58
CA ARG A 22 -66.94 -5.12 -51.99
C ARG A 22 -67.11 -3.95 -52.97
N ALA A 23 -67.99 -4.15 -53.95
CA ALA A 23 -68.23 -3.31 -55.11
C ALA A 23 -69.68 -2.76 -55.15
N ASN A 24 -69.84 -1.78 -56.04
CA ASN A 24 -71.03 -1.31 -56.80
C ASN A 24 -71.93 -0.18 -56.26
N GLY A 25 -72.18 0.80 -57.15
CA GLY A 25 -73.38 1.65 -57.19
C GLY A 25 -73.20 2.97 -57.96
N GLU A 26 -73.64 3.00 -59.23
CA GLU A 26 -73.72 4.17 -60.14
C GLU A 26 -74.82 5.18 -59.73
N GLU A 27 -74.62 6.49 -59.97
CA GLU A 27 -75.29 7.31 -61.01
C GLU A 27 -75.14 8.84 -60.80
N PRO A 28 -75.30 9.69 -61.86
CA PRO A 28 -74.76 11.05 -61.95
C PRO A 28 -75.83 12.17 -61.82
N HIS A 29 -75.45 13.37 -61.36
CA HIS A 29 -76.27 14.57 -61.56
C HIS A 29 -75.44 15.87 -61.67
N GLU A 30 -75.56 16.46 -62.86
CA GLU A 30 -75.73 17.89 -63.17
C GLU A 30 -74.89 18.96 -62.46
N THR A 31 -74.11 19.63 -63.30
CA THR A 31 -73.60 20.99 -63.14
C THR A 31 -74.72 22.01 -62.87
N ALA A 32 -74.59 22.77 -61.78
CA ALA A 32 -75.21 24.08 -61.62
C ALA A 32 -74.16 25.09 -61.13
N THR A 33 -73.95 26.11 -61.96
CA THR A 33 -73.06 27.26 -61.81
C THR A 33 -73.57 28.25 -60.75
N GLY A 34 -72.67 28.86 -59.99
CA GLY A 34 -73.04 29.91 -59.03
C GLY A 34 -71.90 30.56 -58.25
N THR A 35 -71.06 31.33 -58.96
CA THR A 35 -70.44 32.60 -58.52
C THR A 35 -69.54 32.64 -57.26
N ALA A 36 -68.23 32.55 -57.50
CA ALA A 36 -67.17 33.52 -57.13
C ALA A 36 -65.85 32.75 -56.94
N GLY A 37 -65.21 32.34 -58.03
CA GLY A 37 -63.88 31.71 -57.96
C GLY A 37 -62.83 32.79 -57.92
N GLU A 38 -62.45 33.20 -56.71
CA GLU A 38 -61.20 33.91 -56.44
C GLU A 38 -60.04 33.02 -56.89
N GLU A 39 -59.08 33.62 -57.58
CA GLU A 39 -57.98 32.90 -58.23
C GLU A 39 -57.00 32.37 -57.16
N VAL A 40 -56.77 31.06 -57.15
CA VAL A 40 -55.57 30.46 -56.53
C VAL A 40 -54.34 31.23 -57.08
N PRO A 41 -53.40 31.70 -56.24
CA PRO A 41 -52.19 32.38 -56.71
C PRO A 41 -51.22 31.32 -57.25
N VAL A 42 -51.58 30.71 -58.38
CA VAL A 42 -50.87 29.57 -58.99
C VAL A 42 -49.39 29.89 -59.23
N GLU A 43 -49.08 31.14 -59.57
CA GLU A 43 -47.71 31.56 -59.83
C GLU A 43 -46.88 31.65 -58.55
N ALA A 44 -47.45 32.15 -57.44
CA ALA A 44 -46.77 32.20 -56.15
C ALA A 44 -46.59 30.81 -55.53
N PHE A 45 -47.58 29.93 -55.70
CA PHE A 45 -47.46 28.53 -55.30
C PHE A 45 -46.41 27.78 -56.14
N ARG A 46 -46.32 28.08 -57.45
CA ARG A 46 -45.26 27.53 -58.32
C ARG A 46 -43.88 28.00 -57.91
N GLU A 47 -43.75 29.26 -57.50
CA GLU A 47 -42.48 29.82 -57.03
C GLU A 47 -42.00 29.16 -55.73
N VAL A 48 -42.88 29.02 -54.74
CA VAL A 48 -42.57 28.29 -53.50
C VAL A 48 -42.29 26.81 -53.78
N ALA A 49 -43.08 26.15 -54.62
CA ALA A 49 -42.84 24.76 -54.99
C ALA A 49 -41.51 24.56 -55.75
N ALA A 50 -41.07 25.57 -56.53
CA ALA A 50 -39.77 25.55 -57.19
C ALA A 50 -38.62 25.72 -56.19
N ARG A 51 -38.75 26.61 -55.20
CA ARG A 51 -37.78 26.79 -54.11
C ARG A 51 -37.65 25.52 -53.26
N LEU A 52 -38.77 24.92 -52.86
CA LEU A 52 -38.80 23.64 -52.16
C LEU A 52 -38.16 22.51 -52.98
N ALA A 53 -38.34 22.51 -54.29
CA ALA A 53 -37.72 21.52 -55.19
C ALA A 53 -36.20 21.73 -55.36
N ASP A 54 -35.71 22.95 -55.19
CA ASP A 54 -34.28 23.31 -55.18
C ASP A 54 -33.62 23.14 -53.80
N GLY A 55 -34.36 22.69 -52.78
CA GLY A 55 -33.83 22.36 -51.45
C GLY A 55 -34.14 23.38 -50.35
N ASP A 56 -34.76 24.51 -50.67
CA ASP A 56 -35.19 25.52 -49.68
C ASP A 56 -36.48 25.07 -48.98
N LEU A 57 -36.31 24.31 -47.91
CA LEU A 57 -37.38 23.81 -47.04
C LEU A 57 -37.89 24.89 -46.07
N GLY A 58 -37.26 26.05 -46.09
CA GLY A 58 -37.71 27.28 -45.50
C GLY A 58 -38.88 27.97 -46.19
N ALA A 59 -39.06 27.73 -47.49
CA ALA A 59 -40.11 28.37 -48.26
C ALA A 59 -41.51 27.98 -47.75
N ARG A 60 -42.42 28.94 -47.70
CA ARG A 60 -43.81 28.74 -47.25
C ARG A 60 -44.80 29.25 -48.29
N PHE A 61 -45.85 28.48 -48.55
CA PHE A 61 -46.94 28.84 -49.43
C PHE A 61 -47.69 30.04 -48.83
N PRO A 62 -47.94 31.11 -49.61
CA PRO A 62 -48.54 32.33 -49.09
C PRO A 62 -50.01 32.10 -48.68
N GLU A 63 -50.42 32.70 -47.55
CA GLU A 63 -51.81 32.68 -47.10
C GLU A 63 -52.72 33.43 -48.09
N ALA A 64 -53.75 32.75 -48.61
CA ALA A 64 -54.74 33.37 -49.48
C ALA A 64 -55.78 34.14 -48.66
N THR A 65 -55.90 35.45 -48.90
CA THR A 65 -56.93 36.29 -48.29
C THR A 65 -58.18 36.34 -49.17
N GLY A 66 -59.22 35.58 -48.82
CA GLY A 66 -60.54 35.64 -49.46
C GLY A 66 -61.16 34.27 -49.79
N ASP A 67 -60.35 33.28 -50.19
CA ASP A 67 -60.80 31.94 -50.57
C ASP A 67 -60.41 30.86 -49.56
N GLU A 68 -61.42 30.33 -48.85
CA GLU A 68 -61.28 29.31 -47.80
C GLU A 68 -60.66 28.01 -48.33
N ALA A 69 -60.90 27.65 -49.60
CA ALA A 69 -60.35 26.44 -50.21
C ALA A 69 -58.85 26.58 -50.54
N THR A 70 -58.43 27.75 -51.05
CA THR A 70 -57.03 28.04 -51.32
C THR A 70 -56.23 28.23 -50.02
N ALA A 71 -56.81 28.86 -49.00
CA ALA A 71 -56.19 28.99 -47.68
C ALA A 71 -55.97 27.63 -47.01
N ALA A 72 -56.95 26.71 -47.08
CA ALA A 72 -56.82 25.35 -46.58
C ALA A 72 -55.69 24.58 -47.30
N LEU A 73 -55.58 24.71 -48.63
CA LEU A 73 -54.51 24.08 -49.40
C LEU A 73 -53.11 24.64 -49.04
N ALA A 74 -52.98 25.95 -48.84
CA ALA A 74 -51.73 26.58 -48.38
C ALA A 74 -51.31 26.00 -47.02
N SER A 75 -52.27 25.89 -46.09
CA SER A 75 -52.07 25.35 -44.75
C SER A 75 -51.64 23.88 -44.79
N ASP A 76 -52.33 23.03 -45.55
CA ASP A 76 -52.00 21.61 -45.66
C ASP A 76 -50.60 21.38 -46.27
N LEU A 77 -50.24 22.18 -47.29
CA LEU A 77 -48.92 22.10 -47.92
C LEU A 77 -47.81 22.62 -47.00
N ASN A 78 -48.04 23.71 -46.26
CA ASN A 78 -47.08 24.21 -45.28
C ASN A 78 -46.89 23.23 -44.13
N ALA A 79 -47.96 22.59 -43.64
CA ALA A 79 -47.86 21.53 -42.62
C ALA A 79 -47.09 20.30 -43.14
N PHE A 80 -47.22 19.97 -44.42
CA PHE A 80 -46.42 18.92 -45.05
C PHE A 80 -44.93 19.31 -45.11
N VAL A 81 -44.61 20.53 -45.55
CA VAL A 81 -43.24 21.04 -45.60
C VAL A 81 -42.62 21.04 -44.19
N GLU A 82 -43.36 21.52 -43.19
CA GLU A 82 -42.92 21.57 -41.80
C GLU A 82 -42.63 20.17 -41.23
N GLY A 83 -43.48 19.17 -41.51
CA GLY A 83 -43.20 17.78 -41.13
C GLY A 83 -41.98 17.18 -41.84
N VAL A 84 -41.68 17.61 -43.08
CA VAL A 84 -40.45 17.21 -43.79
C VAL A 84 -39.23 17.88 -43.18
N THR A 85 -39.30 19.18 -42.85
CA THR A 85 -38.25 19.93 -42.15
C THR A 85 -37.93 19.29 -40.79
N GLU A 86 -38.93 19.05 -39.94
CA GLU A 86 -38.74 18.37 -38.64
C GLU A 86 -38.09 16.99 -38.81
N THR A 87 -38.50 16.23 -39.82
CA THR A 87 -37.93 14.89 -40.06
C THR A 87 -36.46 14.99 -40.46
N LEU A 88 -36.09 15.95 -41.31
CA LEU A 88 -34.70 16.12 -41.75
C LEU A 88 -33.81 16.66 -40.62
N SER A 89 -34.29 17.63 -39.82
CA SER A 89 -33.59 18.10 -38.62
C SER A 89 -33.40 16.98 -37.58
N ALA A 90 -34.39 16.09 -37.42
CA ALA A 90 -34.24 14.93 -36.54
C ALA A 90 -33.21 13.91 -37.06
N VAL A 91 -33.06 13.78 -38.39
CA VAL A 91 -32.06 12.91 -39.02
C VAL A 91 -30.66 13.53 -38.92
N GLU A 92 -30.53 14.85 -39.03
CA GLU A 92 -29.32 15.64 -38.80
C GLU A 92 -28.84 15.47 -37.35
N GLY A 93 -29.70 15.74 -36.36
CA GLY A 93 -29.38 15.54 -34.94
C GLY A 93 -29.03 14.09 -34.60
N PHE A 94 -29.69 13.11 -35.21
CA PHE A 94 -29.30 11.70 -35.07
C PHE A 94 -27.93 11.40 -35.71
N GLY A 95 -27.60 12.06 -36.82
CA GLY A 95 -26.27 12.00 -37.46
C GLY A 95 -25.17 12.49 -36.52
N ASP A 96 -25.39 13.64 -35.87
CA ASP A 96 -24.49 14.23 -34.87
C ASP A 96 -24.31 13.35 -33.63
N GLU A 97 -25.40 12.80 -33.10
CA GLU A 97 -25.35 11.84 -31.99
C GLU A 97 -24.49 10.61 -32.34
N VAL A 98 -24.67 10.06 -33.56
CA VAL A 98 -23.90 8.90 -34.03
C VAL A 98 -22.44 9.27 -34.30
N ALA A 99 -22.15 10.47 -34.82
CA ALA A 99 -20.80 10.97 -35.01
C ALA A 99 -20.08 11.14 -33.67
N GLY A 100 -20.71 11.79 -32.69
CA GLY A 100 -20.20 11.97 -31.33
C GLY A 100 -19.98 10.63 -30.61
N ALA A 101 -20.92 9.69 -30.73
CA ALA A 101 -20.77 8.35 -30.19
C ALA A 101 -19.61 7.58 -30.84
N SER A 102 -19.41 7.72 -32.16
CA SER A 102 -18.31 7.09 -32.89
C SER A 102 -16.94 7.63 -32.47
N GLU A 103 -16.84 8.95 -32.25
CA GLU A 103 -15.64 9.60 -31.75
C GLU A 103 -15.33 9.16 -30.30
N HIS A 104 -16.36 9.05 -29.46
CA HIS A 104 -16.23 8.52 -28.11
C HIS A 104 -15.73 7.06 -28.10
N VAL A 105 -16.25 6.22 -28.98
CA VAL A 105 -15.77 4.84 -29.17
C VAL A 105 -14.31 4.82 -29.63
N ARG A 106 -13.90 5.67 -30.59
CA ARG A 106 -12.50 5.78 -31.03
C ARG A 106 -11.56 6.20 -29.90
N SER A 107 -11.97 7.15 -29.05
CA SER A 107 -11.22 7.57 -27.87
C SER A 107 -11.06 6.41 -26.88
N ASN A 108 -12.16 5.72 -26.56
CA ASN A 108 -12.14 4.57 -25.66
C ASN A 108 -11.28 3.41 -26.20
N VAL A 109 -11.31 3.17 -27.52
CA VAL A 109 -10.43 2.21 -28.19
C VAL A 109 -8.97 2.61 -28.06
N SER A 110 -8.65 3.90 -28.19
CA SER A 110 -7.27 4.40 -28.06
C SER A 110 -6.76 4.29 -26.63
N GLN A 111 -7.61 4.56 -25.64
CA GLN A 111 -7.31 4.32 -24.23
C GLN A 111 -7.12 2.83 -23.94
N ALA A 112 -8.01 1.98 -24.44
CA ALA A 112 -7.91 0.53 -24.27
C ALA A 112 -6.63 -0.03 -24.92
N LYS A 113 -6.21 0.51 -26.07
CA LYS A 113 -4.92 0.16 -26.70
C LYS A 113 -3.73 0.54 -25.83
N ARG A 114 -3.70 1.74 -25.25
CA ARG A 114 -2.65 2.15 -24.31
C ARG A 114 -2.62 1.26 -23.07
N ARG A 115 -3.78 0.96 -22.50
CA ARG A 115 -3.87 -0.01 -21.39
C ARG A 115 -3.39 -1.41 -21.76
N SER A 116 -3.61 -1.85 -23.01
CA SER A 116 -3.01 -3.10 -23.49
C SER A 116 -1.49 -3.01 -23.60
N ASP A 117 -0.92 -1.84 -23.92
CA ASP A 117 0.52 -1.60 -23.90
C ASP A 117 1.07 -1.63 -22.46
N ASP A 118 0.36 -1.04 -21.50
CA ASP A 118 0.70 -1.11 -20.07
C ASP A 118 0.67 -2.57 -19.56
N VAL A 119 -0.30 -3.38 -20.02
CA VAL A 119 -0.36 -4.82 -19.71
C VAL A 119 0.86 -5.55 -20.26
N TYR A 120 1.38 -5.20 -21.43
CA TYR A 120 2.61 -5.83 -21.96
C TYR A 120 3.82 -5.52 -21.08
N GLU A 121 3.98 -4.28 -20.65
CA GLU A 121 5.09 -3.89 -19.77
C GLU A 121 5.01 -4.57 -18.40
N ALA A 122 3.80 -4.66 -17.84
CA ALA A 122 3.57 -5.39 -16.59
C ALA A 122 3.90 -6.89 -16.73
N VAL A 123 3.50 -7.52 -17.84
CA VAL A 123 3.77 -8.94 -18.09
C VAL A 123 5.25 -9.22 -18.34
N ASP A 124 5.98 -8.34 -19.06
CA ASP A 124 7.43 -8.44 -19.23
C ASP A 124 8.17 -8.37 -17.88
N GLY A 125 7.68 -7.52 -16.97
CA GLY A 125 8.14 -7.47 -15.59
C GLY A 125 7.88 -8.77 -14.80
N ILE A 126 6.73 -9.42 -15.02
CA ILE A 126 6.38 -10.71 -14.40
C ILE A 126 7.29 -11.83 -14.94
N GLU A 127 7.48 -11.94 -16.26
CA GLU A 127 8.36 -12.94 -16.87
C GLU A 127 9.82 -12.79 -16.39
N SER A 128 10.29 -11.54 -16.31
CA SER A 128 11.62 -11.23 -15.76
C SER A 128 11.74 -11.65 -14.29
N SER A 129 10.68 -11.47 -13.50
CA SER A 129 10.65 -11.82 -12.08
C SER A 129 10.56 -13.33 -11.86
N ALA A 130 9.77 -14.05 -12.66
CA ALA A 130 9.75 -15.51 -12.68
C ALA A 130 11.11 -16.10 -13.06
N THR A 131 11.81 -15.46 -14.01
CA THR A 131 13.19 -15.85 -14.36
C THR A 131 14.15 -15.66 -13.20
N ARG A 132 14.11 -14.50 -12.52
CA ARG A 132 14.95 -14.26 -11.33
C ARG A 132 14.64 -15.25 -10.21
N GLN A 133 13.36 -15.54 -9.93
CA GLN A 133 12.99 -16.56 -8.95
C GLN A 133 13.59 -17.93 -9.27
N ARG A 134 13.62 -18.34 -10.55
CA ARG A 134 14.26 -19.60 -10.94
C ARG A 134 15.77 -19.61 -10.67
N ASP A 135 16.44 -18.49 -10.88
CA ASP A 135 17.86 -18.34 -10.56
C ASP A 135 18.09 -18.39 -9.04
N ASP A 136 17.29 -17.66 -8.26
CA ASP A 136 17.34 -17.66 -6.79
C ASP A 136 17.09 -19.06 -6.21
N ILE A 137 16.16 -19.82 -6.80
CA ILE A 137 15.86 -21.21 -6.41
C ILE A 137 17.04 -22.14 -6.70
N ALA A 138 17.72 -21.96 -7.83
CA ALA A 138 18.91 -22.73 -8.16
C ALA A 138 20.08 -22.43 -7.20
N GLU A 139 20.18 -21.19 -6.71
CA GLU A 139 21.14 -20.80 -5.68
C GLU A 139 20.76 -21.38 -4.31
N ALA A 140 19.52 -21.22 -3.88
CA ALA A 140 19.01 -21.80 -2.62
C ALA A 140 19.21 -23.32 -2.56
N THR A 141 18.99 -24.02 -3.68
CA THR A 141 19.23 -25.47 -3.77
C THR A 141 20.70 -25.83 -3.54
N GLN A 142 21.65 -25.02 -4.05
CA GLN A 142 23.09 -25.25 -3.83
C GLN A 142 23.49 -24.99 -2.37
N GLU A 143 22.93 -23.96 -1.75
CA GLU A 143 23.14 -23.69 -0.32
C GLU A 143 22.58 -24.83 0.55
N LEU A 144 21.39 -25.36 0.23
CA LEU A 144 20.81 -26.50 0.94
C LEU A 144 21.64 -27.77 0.81
N GLN A 145 22.22 -28.04 -0.37
CA GLN A 145 23.19 -29.13 -0.55
C GLN A 145 24.43 -28.96 0.34
N SER A 146 24.88 -27.72 0.52
CA SER A 146 26.03 -27.41 1.39
C SER A 146 25.68 -27.61 2.86
N VAL A 147 24.48 -27.21 3.30
CA VAL A 147 24.00 -27.45 4.67
C VAL A 147 23.82 -28.95 4.93
N SER A 148 23.28 -29.71 3.97
CA SER A 148 23.17 -31.16 4.08
C SER A 148 24.53 -31.82 4.26
N ALA A 149 25.53 -31.42 3.48
CA ALA A 149 26.90 -31.94 3.60
C ALA A 149 27.52 -31.60 4.96
N ALA A 150 27.31 -30.37 5.46
CA ALA A 150 27.78 -29.98 6.79
C ALA A 150 27.08 -30.76 7.92
N THR A 151 25.79 -31.07 7.75
CA THR A 151 25.01 -31.87 8.70
C THR A 151 25.55 -33.30 8.78
N GLU A 152 25.86 -33.92 7.63
CA GLU A 152 26.51 -35.23 7.59
C GLU A 152 27.91 -35.22 8.23
N GLU A 153 28.68 -34.13 8.06
CA GLU A 153 30.00 -33.98 8.68
C GLU A 153 29.92 -33.86 10.20
N VAL A 154 28.92 -33.13 10.72
CA VAL A 154 28.66 -33.03 12.16
C VAL A 154 28.25 -34.38 12.73
N ALA A 155 27.35 -35.11 12.06
CA ALA A 155 26.93 -36.45 12.47
C ALA A 155 28.13 -37.41 12.56
N ALA A 156 28.99 -37.41 11.53
CA ALA A 156 30.21 -38.23 11.53
C ALA A 156 31.18 -37.85 12.65
N SER A 157 31.30 -36.55 12.95
CA SER A 157 32.15 -36.06 14.04
C SER A 157 31.60 -36.47 15.41
N ALA A 158 30.27 -36.39 15.60
CA ALA A 158 29.62 -36.83 16.83
C ALA A 158 29.84 -38.33 17.09
N GLU A 159 29.71 -39.18 16.07
CA GLU A 159 29.99 -40.63 16.15
C GLU A 159 31.47 -40.91 16.51
N GLU A 160 32.42 -40.13 15.97
CA GLU A 160 33.84 -40.25 16.30
C GLU A 160 34.12 -39.86 17.76
N VAL A 161 33.46 -38.82 18.27
CA VAL A 161 33.57 -38.41 19.68
C VAL A 161 32.94 -39.46 20.58
N ALA A 162 31.76 -40.01 20.25
CA ALA A 162 31.13 -41.10 20.99
C ALA A 162 32.05 -42.33 21.10
N THR A 163 32.66 -42.72 19.98
CA THR A 163 33.64 -43.82 19.94
C THR A 163 34.85 -43.53 20.80
N THR A 164 35.35 -42.30 20.79
CA THR A 164 36.49 -41.88 21.62
C THR A 164 36.12 -41.90 23.10
N ALA A 165 34.98 -41.35 23.48
CA ALA A 165 34.46 -41.35 24.85
C ALA A 165 34.35 -42.78 25.39
N ALA A 166 33.78 -43.71 24.62
CA ALA A 166 33.69 -45.12 25.00
C ALA A 166 35.07 -45.78 25.22
N ASN A 167 36.07 -45.43 24.40
CA ASN A 167 37.44 -45.92 24.58
C ASN A 167 38.13 -45.33 25.82
N VAL A 168 37.84 -44.07 26.17
CA VAL A 168 38.39 -43.46 27.40
C VAL A 168 37.71 -44.07 28.63
N ALA A 169 36.40 -44.33 28.60
CA ALA A 169 35.67 -44.96 29.71
C ALA A 169 36.28 -46.33 30.05
N ALA A 170 36.50 -47.17 29.03
CA ALA A 170 37.14 -48.47 29.22
C ALA A 170 38.53 -48.37 29.85
N ARG A 171 39.32 -47.34 29.50
CA ARG A 171 40.64 -47.12 30.10
C ARG A 171 40.56 -46.56 31.52
N ALA A 172 39.56 -45.74 31.82
CA ALA A 172 39.31 -45.23 33.17
C ALA A 172 38.93 -46.39 34.10
N ASP A 173 38.07 -47.31 33.63
CA ASP A 173 37.73 -48.54 34.35
C ASP A 173 38.96 -49.43 34.59
N GLU A 174 39.78 -49.68 33.57
CA GLU A 174 41.06 -50.40 33.73
C GLU A 174 41.99 -49.71 34.75
N GLY A 175 42.03 -48.38 34.74
CA GLY A 175 42.80 -47.57 35.69
C GLY A 175 42.29 -47.69 37.12
N ASN A 176 40.97 -47.66 37.32
CA ASN A 176 40.30 -47.89 38.58
C ASN A 176 40.61 -49.28 39.15
N GLU A 177 40.50 -50.33 38.33
CA GLU A 177 40.84 -51.70 38.73
C GLU A 177 42.32 -51.83 39.13
N ALA A 178 43.23 -51.22 38.37
CA ALA A 178 44.66 -51.25 38.66
C ALA A 178 45.01 -50.50 39.96
N ALA A 179 44.41 -49.33 40.21
CA ALA A 179 44.59 -48.57 41.44
C ALA A 179 44.04 -49.33 42.66
N ALA A 180 42.84 -49.91 42.54
CA ALA A 180 42.26 -50.74 43.59
C ALA A 180 43.12 -51.97 43.93
N ALA A 181 43.68 -52.63 42.90
CA ALA A 181 44.61 -53.74 43.10
C ALA A 181 45.90 -53.31 43.81
N ALA A 182 46.45 -52.14 43.45
CA ALA A 182 47.64 -51.60 44.10
C ALA A 182 47.40 -51.27 45.58
N ILE A 183 46.24 -50.70 45.93
CA ILE A 183 45.84 -50.47 47.33
C ILE A 183 45.79 -51.78 48.09
N ALA A 184 45.16 -52.82 47.53
CA ALA A 184 45.06 -54.13 48.18
C ALA A 184 46.43 -54.77 48.45
N GLU A 185 47.36 -54.70 47.48
CA GLU A 185 48.73 -55.20 47.64
C GLU A 185 49.50 -54.40 48.71
N LEU A 186 49.37 -53.07 48.72
CA LEU A 186 50.02 -52.22 49.72
C LEU A 186 49.48 -52.47 51.13
N GLN A 187 48.18 -52.73 51.27
CA GLN A 187 47.56 -53.14 52.54
C GLN A 187 48.10 -54.50 53.02
N GLU A 188 48.32 -55.46 52.12
CA GLU A 188 48.97 -56.73 52.47
C GLU A 188 50.43 -56.52 52.91
N VAL A 189 51.15 -55.58 52.28
CA VAL A 189 52.50 -55.21 52.70
C VAL A 189 52.50 -54.54 54.07
N ASP A 190 51.54 -53.66 54.37
CA ASP A 190 51.39 -53.04 55.71
C ASP A 190 51.18 -54.12 56.79
N GLU A 191 50.28 -55.08 56.58
CA GLU A 191 50.02 -56.18 57.51
C GLU A 191 51.25 -57.08 57.73
N ARG A 192 51.99 -57.38 56.65
CA ARG A 192 53.24 -58.15 56.75
C ARG A 192 54.35 -57.36 57.47
N THR A 193 54.37 -56.04 57.34
CA THR A 193 55.32 -55.15 58.01
C THR A 193 55.01 -55.06 59.50
N GLU A 194 53.73 -55.00 59.89
CA GLU A 194 53.28 -55.11 61.28
C GLU A 194 53.69 -56.47 61.89
N THR A 195 53.45 -57.56 61.17
CA THR A 195 53.89 -58.90 61.63
C THR A 195 55.41 -59.01 61.77
N ALA A 196 56.18 -58.32 60.92
CA ALA A 196 57.64 -58.29 61.02
C ALA A 196 58.08 -57.50 62.26
N LEU A 197 57.42 -56.39 62.57
CA LEU A 197 57.67 -55.60 63.78
C LEU A 197 57.46 -56.44 65.04
N ASP A 198 56.32 -57.14 65.14
CA ASP A 198 56.00 -58.02 66.27
C ASP A 198 57.09 -59.08 66.53
N ARG A 199 57.65 -59.66 65.45
CA ARG A 199 58.73 -60.66 65.55
C ARG A 199 60.06 -60.07 65.99
N VAL A 200 60.34 -58.82 65.60
CA VAL A 200 61.54 -58.11 66.01
C VAL A 200 61.42 -57.71 67.48
N GLU A 201 60.24 -57.31 67.95
CA GLU A 201 59.96 -57.07 69.37
C GLU A 201 60.10 -58.35 70.21
N GLU A 202 59.65 -59.51 69.70
CA GLU A 202 59.87 -60.81 70.34
C GLU A 202 61.37 -61.17 70.42
N LEU A 203 62.13 -60.89 69.35
CA LEU A 203 63.58 -61.08 69.34
C LEU A 203 64.29 -60.17 70.34
N GLU A 204 63.89 -58.89 70.44
CA GLU A 204 64.44 -57.95 71.43
C GLU A 204 64.23 -58.49 72.86
N ALA A 205 63.05 -59.04 73.14
CA ALA A 205 62.73 -59.66 74.44
C ALA A 205 63.57 -60.91 74.73
N GLU A 206 63.79 -61.78 73.75
CA GLU A 206 64.66 -62.96 73.89
C GLU A 206 66.14 -62.56 74.06
N VAL A 207 66.61 -61.56 73.33
CA VAL A 207 67.99 -61.04 73.47
C VAL A 207 68.20 -60.47 74.87
N ALA A 208 67.24 -59.71 75.41
CA ALA A 208 67.28 -59.22 76.79
C ALA A 208 67.29 -60.36 77.82
N ALA A 209 66.54 -61.44 77.58
CA ALA A 209 66.55 -62.62 78.45
C ALA A 209 67.91 -63.37 78.43
N ILE A 210 68.60 -63.39 77.28
CA ILE A 210 69.94 -63.96 77.18
C ILE A 210 70.94 -63.08 77.94
N GLU A 211 70.82 -61.75 77.84
CA GLU A 211 71.65 -60.79 78.60
C GLU A 211 71.58 -61.06 80.11
N ASP A 212 70.36 -61.23 80.65
CA ASP A 212 70.12 -61.59 82.06
C ASP A 212 70.80 -62.93 82.45
N VAL A 213 70.79 -63.93 81.56
CA VAL A 213 71.42 -65.24 81.80
C VAL A 213 72.94 -65.14 81.73
N THR A 214 73.49 -64.35 80.80
CA THR A 214 74.93 -64.15 80.67
C THR A 214 75.50 -63.39 81.86
N ASP A 215 74.77 -62.40 82.38
CA ASP A 215 75.08 -61.69 83.61
C ASP A 215 75.17 -62.66 84.79
N LEU A 216 74.19 -63.56 84.92
CA LEU A 216 74.18 -64.59 85.96
C LEU A 216 75.38 -65.55 85.83
N ILE A 217 75.74 -65.97 84.61
CA ILE A 217 76.88 -66.88 84.39
C ILE A 217 78.20 -66.18 84.74
N ARG A 218 78.35 -64.89 84.37
CA ARG A 218 79.50 -64.07 84.74
C ARG A 218 79.63 -63.93 86.26
N ASP A 219 78.53 -63.66 86.95
CA ASP A 219 78.49 -63.60 88.42
C ASP A 219 78.93 -64.94 89.05
N ILE A 220 78.44 -66.06 88.52
CA ILE A 220 78.83 -67.41 88.97
C ILE A 220 80.31 -67.68 88.68
N ALA A 221 80.84 -67.26 87.52
CA ALA A 221 82.24 -67.41 87.16
C ALA A 221 83.13 -66.58 88.09
N ASP A 222 82.77 -65.34 88.40
CA ASP A 222 83.49 -64.49 89.35
C ASP A 222 83.48 -65.09 90.77
N GLU A 223 82.35 -65.62 91.23
CA GLU A 223 82.27 -66.30 92.53
C GLU A 223 83.08 -67.62 92.55
N THR A 224 83.05 -68.38 91.45
CA THR A 224 83.83 -69.61 91.29
C THR A 224 85.33 -69.33 91.25
N ASN A 225 85.76 -68.23 90.62
CA ASN A 225 87.14 -67.75 90.61
C ASN A 225 87.60 -67.36 92.03
N ILE A 226 86.75 -66.69 92.81
CA ILE A 226 87.02 -66.36 94.22
C ILE A 226 87.13 -67.63 95.08
N LEU A 227 86.24 -68.62 94.87
CA LEU A 227 86.29 -69.91 95.56
C LEU A 227 87.54 -70.71 95.20
N ALA A 228 87.93 -70.71 93.93
CA ALA A 228 89.14 -71.35 93.44
C ALA A 228 90.41 -70.67 94.00
N LEU A 229 90.43 -69.34 94.04
CA LEU A 229 91.51 -68.57 94.68
C LEU A 229 91.64 -68.92 96.18
N ASN A 230 90.52 -68.99 96.90
CA ASN A 230 90.50 -69.41 98.30
C ASN A 230 90.99 -70.86 98.48
N ALA A 231 90.64 -71.77 97.55
CA ALA A 231 91.10 -73.15 97.54
C ALA A 231 92.61 -73.28 97.23
N SER A 232 93.16 -72.51 96.27
CA SER A 232 94.59 -72.46 95.98
C SER A 232 95.39 -71.91 97.17
N ILE A 233 94.86 -70.91 97.89
CA ILE A 233 95.46 -70.40 99.14
C ILE A 233 95.51 -71.48 100.22
N GLU A 234 94.44 -72.26 100.40
CA GLU A 234 94.38 -73.31 101.42
C GLU A 234 95.22 -74.55 101.03
N ALA A 235 95.35 -74.84 99.72
CA ALA A 235 96.24 -75.87 99.20
C ALA A 235 97.73 -75.51 99.44
N ALA A 236 98.13 -74.25 99.22
CA ALA A 236 99.47 -73.76 99.53
C ALA A 236 99.81 -73.82 101.03
N ARG A 237 98.81 -73.75 101.91
CA ARG A 237 98.94 -73.91 103.37
C ARG A 237 99.19 -75.36 103.83
N ALA A 238 98.72 -76.36 103.07
CA ALA A 238 98.79 -77.77 103.44
C ALA A 238 100.14 -78.46 103.10
N GLY A 239 101.07 -77.77 102.43
CA GLY A 239 102.40 -78.29 102.10
C GLY A 239 102.36 -79.52 101.16
N GLU A 240 103.27 -80.50 101.32
CA GLU A 240 103.35 -81.70 100.45
C GLU A 240 102.03 -82.50 100.32
N ALA A 241 101.10 -82.38 101.27
CA ALA A 241 99.78 -83.04 101.21
C ALA A 241 98.74 -82.30 100.35
N GLY A 242 98.97 -81.01 100.05
CA GLY A 242 98.06 -80.14 99.29
C GLY A 242 98.34 -80.07 97.78
N ALA A 243 99.48 -80.60 97.32
CA ALA A 243 99.95 -80.46 95.93
C ALA A 243 98.96 -81.00 94.88
N GLY A 244 98.18 -82.04 95.20
CA GLY A 244 97.13 -82.54 94.31
C GLY A 244 95.86 -81.65 94.28
N PHE A 245 95.59 -80.91 95.35
CA PHE A 245 94.46 -79.98 95.47
C PHE A 245 94.75 -78.62 94.84
N GLU A 246 96.01 -78.16 94.89
CA GLU A 246 96.47 -76.93 94.23
C GLU A 246 96.26 -77.00 92.71
N VAL A 247 96.59 -78.13 92.09
CA VAL A 247 96.34 -78.36 90.65
C VAL A 247 94.84 -78.26 90.32
N VAL A 248 93.96 -78.81 91.16
CA VAL A 248 92.51 -78.73 90.93
C VAL A 248 91.99 -77.29 91.12
N ALA A 249 92.50 -76.56 92.10
CA ALA A 249 92.09 -75.17 92.33
C ALA A 249 92.58 -74.23 91.22
N GLU A 250 93.81 -74.41 90.71
CA GLU A 250 94.32 -73.69 89.54
C GLU A 250 93.49 -74.01 88.27
N GLU A 251 93.09 -75.28 88.10
CA GLU A 251 92.23 -75.71 86.98
C GLU A 251 90.82 -75.08 87.07
N VAL A 252 90.19 -75.07 88.26
CA VAL A 252 88.87 -74.42 88.46
C VAL A 252 88.97 -72.91 88.28
N LYS A 253 90.07 -72.29 88.72
CA LYS A 253 90.33 -70.87 88.51
C LYS A 253 90.45 -70.55 87.01
N SER A 254 91.22 -71.35 86.28
CA SER A 254 91.36 -71.24 84.84
C SER A 254 90.02 -71.41 84.11
N LEU A 255 89.20 -72.39 84.51
CA LEU A 255 87.85 -72.56 83.93
C LEU A 255 86.92 -71.39 84.24
N ALA A 256 87.05 -70.77 85.42
CA ALA A 256 86.24 -69.61 85.80
C ALA A 256 86.67 -68.35 85.03
N GLU A 257 87.98 -68.13 84.85
CA GLU A 257 88.51 -67.06 83.98
C GLU A 257 88.08 -67.29 82.52
N GLU A 258 88.17 -68.52 82.01
CA GLU A 258 87.71 -68.88 80.65
C GLU A 258 86.19 -68.72 80.49
N SER A 259 85.39 -69.05 81.51
CA SER A 259 83.94 -68.83 81.51
C SER A 259 83.59 -67.34 81.50
N ARG A 260 84.36 -66.51 82.23
CA ARG A 260 84.17 -65.06 82.28
C ARG A 260 84.51 -64.39 80.95
N ASP A 261 85.62 -64.78 80.35
CA ASP A 261 86.04 -64.30 79.03
C ASP A 261 85.01 -64.74 77.97
N ALA A 262 84.53 -65.99 78.02
CA ALA A 262 83.47 -66.47 77.14
C ALA A 262 82.14 -65.69 77.32
N THR A 263 81.71 -65.37 78.55
CA THR A 263 80.53 -64.51 78.77
C THR A 263 80.74 -63.08 78.26
N SER A 264 81.96 -62.53 78.35
CA SER A 264 82.25 -61.19 77.83
C SER A 264 82.16 -61.14 76.30
N GLU A 265 82.61 -62.20 75.61
CA GLU A 265 82.41 -62.35 74.16
C GLU A 265 80.92 -62.48 73.78
N ILE A 266 80.12 -63.13 74.64
CA ILE A 266 78.67 -63.22 74.44
C ILE A 266 78.00 -61.85 74.67
N GLU A 267 78.38 -61.09 75.70
CA GLU A 267 77.88 -59.72 75.94
C GLU A 267 78.16 -58.79 74.74
N GLU A 268 79.37 -58.84 74.17
CA GLU A 268 79.70 -58.08 72.95
C GLU A 268 78.83 -58.51 71.76
N SER A 269 78.58 -59.82 71.63
CA SER A 269 77.70 -60.36 70.59
C SER A 269 76.24 -59.93 70.78
N ILE A 270 75.74 -59.90 72.02
CA ILE A 270 74.39 -59.43 72.37
C ILE A 270 74.24 -57.94 72.04
N GLY A 271 75.23 -57.11 72.39
CA GLY A 271 75.22 -55.69 72.05
C GLY A 271 75.13 -55.46 70.54
N SER A 272 75.91 -56.21 69.75
CA SER A 272 75.84 -56.17 68.28
C SER A 272 74.47 -56.60 67.73
N VAL A 273 73.87 -57.67 68.28
CA VAL A 273 72.52 -58.12 67.88
C VAL A 273 71.46 -57.08 68.24
N ARG A 274 71.58 -56.41 69.38
CA ARG A 274 70.68 -55.33 69.80
C ARG A 274 70.76 -54.12 68.88
N ASP A 275 71.97 -53.65 68.56
CA ASP A 275 72.16 -52.54 67.62
C ASP A 275 71.57 -52.87 66.23
N GLU A 276 71.72 -54.11 65.76
CA GLU A 276 71.12 -54.58 64.50
C GLU A 276 69.58 -54.68 64.57
N THR A 277 69.03 -55.04 65.74
CA THR A 277 67.58 -55.10 66.00
C THR A 277 66.99 -53.69 65.98
N ASP A 278 67.61 -52.73 66.67
CA ASP A 278 67.20 -51.32 66.69
C ASP A 278 67.24 -50.71 65.27
N ALA A 279 68.28 -51.01 64.49
CA ALA A 279 68.37 -50.61 63.10
C ALA A 279 67.24 -51.23 62.24
N THR A 280 66.91 -52.49 62.48
CA THR A 280 65.80 -53.19 61.79
C THR A 280 64.44 -52.56 62.11
N VAL A 281 64.19 -52.19 63.37
CA VAL A 281 62.94 -51.48 63.76
C VAL A 281 62.81 -50.14 63.04
N ALA A 282 63.92 -49.38 62.93
CA ALA A 282 63.92 -48.10 62.24
C ALA A 282 63.58 -48.24 60.74
N GLU A 283 64.15 -49.24 60.06
CA GLU A 283 63.87 -49.54 58.64
C GLU A 283 62.42 -50.02 58.44
N ILE A 284 61.88 -50.82 59.36
CA ILE A 284 60.47 -51.26 59.33
C ILE A 284 59.52 -50.06 59.51
N THR A 285 59.87 -49.10 60.36
CA THR A 285 59.07 -47.89 60.57
C THR A 285 59.07 -46.99 59.32
N ASP A 286 60.22 -46.78 58.68
CA ASP A 286 60.32 -46.07 57.40
C ASP A 286 59.51 -46.79 56.30
N MET A 287 59.60 -48.12 56.24
CA MET A 287 58.82 -48.92 55.29
C MET A 287 57.32 -48.71 55.47
N ARG A 288 56.83 -48.68 56.71
CA ARG A 288 55.42 -48.43 57.01
C ARG A 288 54.96 -47.03 56.58
N GLU A 289 55.74 -46.00 56.85
CA GLU A 289 55.44 -44.63 56.41
C GLU A 289 55.32 -44.56 54.88
N ARG A 290 56.26 -45.18 54.17
CA ARG A 290 56.28 -45.22 52.69
C ARG A 290 55.13 -46.05 52.10
N VAL A 291 54.70 -47.11 52.77
CA VAL A 291 53.51 -47.88 52.37
C VAL A 291 52.25 -47.04 52.55
N GLY A 292 52.13 -46.31 53.66
CA GLY A 292 51.03 -45.36 53.89
C GLY A 292 50.95 -44.28 52.80
N GLU A 293 52.07 -43.61 52.49
CA GLU A 293 52.13 -42.64 51.38
C GLU A 293 51.76 -43.27 50.02
N GLY A 294 52.13 -44.54 49.81
CA GLY A 294 51.76 -45.31 48.63
C GLY A 294 50.25 -45.56 48.52
N ILE A 295 49.58 -45.88 49.63
CA ILE A 295 48.13 -46.06 49.71
C ILE A 295 47.43 -44.74 49.39
N ASP A 296 47.81 -43.63 50.04
CA ASP A 296 47.23 -42.30 49.81
C ASP A 296 47.35 -41.87 48.32
N THR A 297 48.50 -42.17 47.71
CA THR A 297 48.75 -41.88 46.28
C THR A 297 47.83 -42.73 45.37
N ALA A 298 47.65 -44.00 45.69
CA ALA A 298 46.80 -44.90 44.90
C ALA A 298 45.30 -44.57 45.08
N GLU A 299 44.88 -44.16 46.28
CA GLU A 299 43.52 -43.66 46.54
C GLU A 299 43.23 -42.38 45.75
N SER A 300 44.18 -41.44 45.72
CA SER A 300 44.07 -40.22 44.91
C SER A 300 43.95 -40.52 43.41
N ALA A 301 44.65 -41.56 42.93
CA ALA A 301 44.53 -42.00 41.55
C ALA A 301 43.16 -42.63 41.24
N LEU A 302 42.60 -43.39 42.19
CA LEU A 302 41.26 -43.98 42.09
C LEU A 302 40.18 -42.89 42.06
N GLU A 303 40.29 -41.86 42.90
CA GLU A 303 39.40 -40.69 42.85
C GLU A 303 39.46 -39.99 41.48
N ALA A 304 40.67 -39.74 40.96
CA ALA A 304 40.85 -39.12 39.65
C ALA A 304 40.28 -39.95 38.48
N PHE A 305 40.35 -41.28 38.55
CA PHE A 305 39.71 -42.14 37.54
C PHE A 305 38.19 -42.20 37.67
N SER A 306 37.65 -42.09 38.89
CA SER A 306 36.21 -41.95 39.11
C SER A 306 35.67 -40.64 38.54
N ASP A 307 36.33 -39.51 38.83
CA ASP A 307 35.98 -38.20 38.27
C ASP A 307 36.03 -38.23 36.73
N LEU A 308 37.02 -38.93 36.15
CA LEU A 308 37.13 -39.10 34.71
C LEU A 308 35.97 -39.91 34.12
N THR A 309 35.45 -40.92 34.84
CA THR A 309 34.26 -41.66 34.40
C THR A 309 33.04 -40.75 34.36
N ASP A 310 32.84 -39.91 35.38
CA ASP A 310 31.73 -38.94 35.43
C ASP A 310 31.82 -37.93 34.27
N ASP A 311 33.01 -37.36 34.01
CA ASP A 311 33.26 -36.45 32.88
C ASP A 311 32.93 -37.10 31.51
N ILE A 312 33.14 -38.41 31.39
CA ILE A 312 32.85 -39.15 30.16
C ILE A 312 31.35 -39.41 29.99
N GLU A 313 30.61 -39.69 31.08
CA GLU A 313 29.15 -39.80 31.04
C GLU A 313 28.50 -38.48 30.58
N ASP A 314 28.99 -37.35 31.09
CA ASP A 314 28.56 -36.01 30.66
C ASP A 314 28.89 -35.78 29.17
N THR A 315 30.08 -36.20 28.72
CA THR A 315 30.48 -36.11 27.31
C THR A 315 29.59 -36.95 26.40
N THR A 316 29.27 -38.19 26.80
CA THR A 316 28.38 -39.07 26.04
C THR A 316 26.97 -38.46 25.95
N SER A 317 26.44 -37.92 27.04
CA SER A 317 25.14 -37.26 27.05
C SER A 317 25.12 -36.05 26.11
N GLY A 318 26.17 -35.23 26.11
CA GLY A 318 26.29 -34.10 25.19
C GLY A 318 26.38 -34.51 23.71
N VAL A 319 27.00 -35.66 23.41
CA VAL A 319 27.04 -36.21 22.05
C VAL A 319 25.67 -36.72 21.59
N GLU A 320 24.89 -37.33 22.49
CA GLU A 320 23.50 -37.73 22.19
C GLU A 320 22.63 -36.51 21.85
N GLU A 321 22.73 -35.42 22.62
CA GLU A 321 22.03 -34.17 22.32
C GLU A 321 22.42 -33.58 20.95
N ILE A 322 23.72 -33.64 20.59
CA ILE A 322 24.20 -33.20 19.27
C ILE A 322 23.62 -34.10 18.16
N SER A 323 23.55 -35.41 18.36
CA SER A 323 22.98 -36.34 17.39
C SER A 323 21.51 -36.05 17.14
N ASP A 324 20.71 -35.90 18.20
CA ASP A 324 19.28 -35.58 18.10
C ASP A 324 19.06 -34.24 17.36
N ALA A 325 19.84 -33.20 17.70
CA ALA A 325 19.77 -31.90 17.02
C ALA A 325 20.18 -31.99 15.54
N THR A 326 21.13 -32.85 15.21
CA THR A 326 21.59 -33.07 13.83
C THR A 326 20.52 -33.79 12.99
N ASP A 327 19.81 -34.76 13.58
CA ASP A 327 18.67 -35.44 12.95
C ASP A 327 17.50 -34.48 12.71
N ASP A 328 17.18 -33.63 13.69
CA ASP A 328 16.15 -32.58 13.55
C ASP A 328 16.52 -31.57 12.45
N GLN A 329 17.82 -31.21 12.35
CA GLN A 329 18.32 -30.33 11.31
C GLN A 329 18.20 -30.99 9.92
N ALA A 330 18.51 -32.28 9.80
CA ALA A 330 18.35 -33.01 8.53
C ALA A 330 16.87 -33.03 8.08
N ALA A 331 15.93 -33.31 8.98
CA ALA A 331 14.50 -33.27 8.68
C ALA A 331 14.03 -31.87 8.26
N SER A 332 14.55 -30.83 8.91
CA SER A 332 14.24 -29.43 8.56
C SER A 332 14.78 -29.07 7.17
N VAL A 333 15.97 -29.55 6.81
CA VAL A 333 16.55 -29.33 5.46
C VAL A 333 15.69 -30.00 4.40
N GLU A 334 15.17 -31.21 4.62
CA GLU A 334 14.25 -31.88 3.70
C GLU A 334 12.95 -31.06 3.50
N GLU A 335 12.36 -30.52 4.56
CA GLU A 335 11.16 -29.67 4.46
C GLU A 335 11.42 -28.38 3.67
N VAL A 336 12.60 -27.77 3.84
CA VAL A 336 12.98 -26.58 3.08
C VAL A 336 13.21 -26.91 1.61
N VAL A 337 13.79 -28.07 1.29
CA VAL A 337 13.93 -28.55 -0.09
C VAL A 337 12.55 -28.66 -0.76
N ASP A 338 11.58 -29.32 -0.12
CA ASP A 338 10.22 -29.45 -0.64
C ASP A 338 9.56 -28.07 -0.88
N MET A 339 9.79 -27.12 0.03
CA MET A 339 9.29 -25.76 -0.11
C MET A 339 9.90 -25.04 -1.31
N VAL A 340 11.22 -25.16 -1.50
CA VAL A 340 11.94 -24.56 -2.63
C VAL A 340 11.47 -25.16 -3.97
N GLU A 341 11.23 -26.47 -4.04
CA GLU A 341 10.66 -27.12 -5.22
C GLU A 341 9.24 -26.60 -5.54
N SER A 342 8.41 -26.40 -4.51
CA SER A 342 7.06 -25.85 -4.68
C SER A 342 7.07 -24.41 -5.21
N VAL A 343 8.01 -23.58 -4.76
CA VAL A 343 8.20 -22.22 -5.30
C VAL A 343 8.67 -22.30 -6.75
N GLY A 344 9.53 -23.28 -7.08
CA GLY A 344 9.99 -23.52 -8.45
C GLY A 344 8.84 -23.83 -9.41
N ALA A 345 7.96 -24.75 -9.01
CA ALA A 345 6.76 -25.06 -9.79
C ALA A 345 5.85 -23.83 -9.96
N SER A 346 5.67 -23.05 -8.90
CA SER A 346 4.85 -21.83 -8.94
C SER A 346 5.43 -20.76 -9.89
N ALA A 347 6.76 -20.64 -9.96
CA ALA A 347 7.44 -19.74 -10.89
C ALA A 347 7.27 -20.18 -12.35
N GLU A 348 7.27 -21.48 -12.62
CA GLU A 348 6.96 -22.03 -13.96
C GLU A 348 5.51 -21.76 -14.37
N ASP A 349 4.56 -21.98 -13.46
CA ASP A 349 3.14 -21.68 -13.68
C ASP A 349 2.92 -20.19 -13.94
N THR A 350 3.57 -19.32 -13.16
CA THR A 350 3.50 -17.85 -13.33
C THR A 350 4.03 -17.43 -14.71
N ALA A 351 5.12 -18.05 -15.19
CA ALA A 351 5.66 -17.79 -16.52
C ALA A 351 4.70 -18.27 -17.63
N ALA A 352 4.01 -19.40 -17.43
CA ALA A 352 3.01 -19.90 -18.36
C ALA A 352 1.78 -18.97 -18.42
N ASP A 353 1.27 -18.53 -17.27
CA ASP A 353 0.15 -17.61 -17.15
C ASP A 353 0.48 -16.24 -17.79
N ALA A 354 1.69 -15.74 -17.58
CA ALA A 354 2.19 -14.52 -18.22
C ALA A 354 2.16 -14.63 -19.77
N ALA A 355 2.59 -15.76 -20.32
CA ALA A 355 2.53 -16.02 -21.75
C ALA A 355 1.09 -16.11 -22.28
N GLU A 356 0.16 -16.65 -21.49
CA GLU A 356 -1.27 -16.68 -21.84
C GLU A 356 -1.88 -15.26 -21.85
N VAL A 357 -1.60 -14.45 -20.81
CA VAL A 357 -2.07 -13.06 -20.73
C VAL A 357 -1.53 -12.23 -21.90
N THR A 358 -0.27 -12.42 -22.30
CA THR A 358 0.33 -11.79 -23.50
C THR A 358 -0.49 -12.11 -24.76
N THR A 359 -0.93 -13.37 -24.90
CA THR A 359 -1.74 -13.83 -26.04
C THR A 359 -3.14 -13.20 -26.03
N ILE A 360 -3.76 -13.11 -24.84
CA ILE A 360 -5.06 -12.45 -24.65
C ILE A 360 -4.97 -10.97 -24.99
N ALA A 361 -3.95 -10.27 -24.48
CA ALA A 361 -3.70 -8.86 -24.78
C ALA A 361 -3.52 -8.62 -26.29
N HIS A 362 -2.84 -9.53 -26.99
CA HIS A 362 -2.67 -9.45 -28.44
C HIS A 362 -3.99 -9.59 -29.21
N THR A 363 -4.82 -10.52 -28.76
CA THR A 363 -6.15 -10.74 -29.34
C THR A 363 -7.03 -9.52 -29.10
N GLN A 364 -7.00 -8.94 -27.89
CA GLN A 364 -7.73 -7.73 -27.54
C GLN A 364 -7.30 -6.53 -28.40
N LYS A 365 -5.99 -6.32 -28.61
CA LYS A 365 -5.46 -5.25 -29.47
C LYS A 365 -5.93 -5.39 -30.92
N THR A 366 -6.06 -6.62 -31.40
CA THR A 366 -6.60 -6.94 -32.73
C THR A 366 -8.09 -6.58 -32.81
N SER A 367 -8.92 -7.07 -31.88
CA SER A 367 -10.35 -6.75 -31.82
C SER A 367 -10.61 -5.24 -31.69
N LEU A 368 -9.81 -4.54 -30.89
CA LEU A 368 -9.88 -3.08 -30.76
C LEU A 368 -9.60 -2.36 -32.07
N THR A 369 -8.72 -2.90 -32.93
CA THR A 369 -8.46 -2.33 -34.26
C THR A 369 -9.66 -2.48 -35.19
N GLU A 370 -10.39 -3.59 -35.10
CA GLU A 370 -11.64 -3.80 -35.85
C GLU A 370 -12.75 -2.85 -35.37
N VAL A 371 -12.89 -2.66 -34.05
CA VAL A 371 -13.86 -1.70 -33.48
C VAL A 371 -13.53 -0.27 -33.92
N ALA A 372 -12.26 0.13 -33.89
CA ALA A 372 -11.83 1.45 -34.39
C ALA A 372 -12.18 1.64 -35.87
N ALA A 373 -11.98 0.62 -36.70
CA ALA A 373 -12.33 0.67 -38.13
C ALA A 373 -13.86 0.76 -38.34
N GLY A 374 -14.64 0.05 -37.51
CA GLY A 374 -16.10 0.12 -37.51
C GLY A 374 -16.61 1.52 -37.13
N ALA A 375 -16.09 2.09 -36.05
CA ALA A 375 -16.40 3.47 -35.64
C ALA A 375 -15.99 4.49 -36.69
N SER A 376 -14.84 4.26 -37.37
CA SER A 376 -14.42 5.11 -38.49
C SER A 376 -15.38 5.09 -39.65
N THR A 377 -15.81 3.89 -40.05
CA THR A 377 -16.78 3.73 -41.13
C THR A 377 -18.12 4.38 -40.77
N LEU A 378 -18.51 4.34 -39.50
CA LEU A 378 -19.73 4.98 -39.04
C LEU A 378 -19.63 6.51 -39.11
N GLY A 379 -18.50 7.08 -38.67
CA GLY A 379 -18.18 8.50 -38.82
C GLY A 379 -18.14 8.97 -40.29
N ASP A 380 -17.56 8.19 -41.19
CA ASP A 380 -17.53 8.52 -42.63
C ASP A 380 -18.95 8.50 -43.23
N ARG A 381 -19.80 7.59 -42.77
CA ARG A 381 -21.20 7.48 -43.22
C ARG A 381 -22.09 8.59 -42.66
N THR A 382 -21.84 9.06 -41.44
CA THR A 382 -22.54 10.23 -40.88
C THR A 382 -22.08 11.49 -41.60
N GLY A 383 -20.79 11.67 -41.89
CA GLY A 383 -20.32 12.80 -42.72
C GLY A 383 -20.92 12.81 -44.13
N THR A 384 -21.06 11.64 -44.77
CA THR A 384 -21.76 11.55 -46.08
C THR A 384 -23.27 11.85 -45.96
N LEU A 385 -23.88 11.59 -44.80
CA LEU A 385 -25.28 11.91 -44.54
C LEU A 385 -25.42 13.43 -44.35
N ASP A 386 -24.53 14.03 -43.57
CA ASP A 386 -24.40 15.47 -43.33
C ASP A 386 -24.25 16.25 -44.65
N ASP A 387 -23.28 15.88 -45.49
CA ASP A 387 -23.07 16.45 -46.84
C ASP A 387 -24.33 16.42 -47.73
N ARG A 388 -25.23 15.45 -47.50
CA ARG A 388 -26.49 15.31 -48.26
C ARG A 388 -27.63 16.08 -47.63
N LEU A 389 -27.61 16.28 -46.32
CA LEU A 389 -28.57 17.10 -45.60
C LEU A 389 -28.28 18.58 -45.82
N ASP A 390 -27.01 18.97 -45.95
CA ASP A 390 -26.56 20.31 -46.36
C ASP A 390 -27.14 20.81 -47.70
N ALA A 391 -27.58 19.88 -48.56
CA ALA A 391 -28.27 20.23 -49.80
C ALA A 391 -29.69 20.79 -49.56
N TYR A 392 -30.19 20.71 -48.33
CA TYR A 392 -31.50 21.18 -47.91
C TYR A 392 -31.34 22.32 -46.89
N ASP A 393 -31.84 23.49 -47.24
CA ASP A 393 -31.89 24.64 -46.34
C ASP A 393 -33.12 24.51 -45.43
N LEU A 394 -32.90 24.02 -44.21
CA LEU A 394 -33.92 23.75 -43.19
C LEU A 394 -34.34 25.02 -42.45
N ALA A 395 -33.43 25.98 -42.34
CA ALA A 395 -33.65 27.26 -41.71
C ALA A 395 -34.04 28.24 -42.80
N GLY A 396 -35.32 28.31 -43.17
CA GLY A 396 -35.80 29.31 -44.12
C GLY A 396 -35.39 30.73 -43.76
N GLY A 397 -34.27 31.15 -44.34
CA GLY A 397 -33.59 32.36 -44.00
C GLY A 397 -32.61 32.64 -45.10
N ASP A 398 -32.85 33.74 -45.83
CA ASP A 398 -31.77 34.46 -46.48
C ASP A 398 -30.57 34.46 -45.54
N ALA A 399 -29.43 33.97 -46.00
CA ALA A 399 -28.14 34.04 -45.31
C ALA A 399 -28.00 35.43 -44.67
N SER A 400 -28.25 35.50 -43.37
CA SER A 400 -28.02 36.71 -42.61
C SER A 400 -26.53 36.76 -42.29
N ASP A 401 -25.95 37.96 -42.31
CA ASP A 401 -24.57 38.31 -41.95
C ASP A 401 -24.20 37.95 -40.47
N ALA A 402 -24.66 36.83 -39.92
CA ALA A 402 -24.46 36.47 -38.51
C ALA A 402 -23.07 35.84 -38.29
N THR A 403 -22.35 36.32 -37.29
CA THR A 403 -21.07 35.77 -36.82
C THR A 403 -21.33 34.49 -36.01
N VAL A 404 -20.69 33.39 -36.38
CA VAL A 404 -20.84 32.08 -35.71
C VAL A 404 -19.76 31.91 -34.64
N VAL A 405 -20.16 31.46 -33.44
CA VAL A 405 -19.28 31.19 -32.29
C VAL A 405 -19.38 29.70 -31.95
N GLU A 406 -18.35 28.94 -32.28
CA GLU A 406 -18.26 27.51 -31.93
C GLU A 406 -17.90 27.35 -30.46
N PHE A 407 -18.75 26.66 -29.68
CA PHE A 407 -18.57 26.52 -28.23
C PHE A 407 -18.47 25.05 -27.80
N TRP A 408 -17.26 24.57 -27.52
CA TRP A 408 -17.06 23.21 -27.02
C TRP A 408 -17.14 23.11 -25.50
N HIS A 409 -17.95 22.19 -24.98
CA HIS A 409 -18.17 22.05 -23.53
C HIS A 409 -18.20 20.63 -22.97
N ALA A 410 -17.94 20.53 -21.66
CA ALA A 410 -17.95 19.27 -20.92
C ALA A 410 -19.31 18.95 -20.25
N LEU A 411 -20.27 19.88 -20.32
CA LEU A 411 -21.56 19.74 -19.65
C LEU A 411 -22.42 18.65 -20.30
N GLY A 412 -23.21 17.97 -19.47
CA GLY A 412 -24.18 16.96 -19.88
C GLY A 412 -25.46 17.03 -19.04
N GLY A 413 -26.48 16.28 -19.47
CA GLY A 413 -27.77 16.20 -18.79
C GLY A 413 -28.47 17.56 -18.66
N ARG A 414 -29.04 17.85 -17.48
CA ARG A 414 -29.76 19.11 -17.25
C ARG A 414 -28.90 20.36 -17.42
N LYS A 415 -27.59 20.26 -17.17
CA LYS A 415 -26.66 21.39 -17.27
C LYS A 415 -26.39 21.79 -18.73
N ALA A 416 -26.34 20.81 -19.64
CA ALA A 416 -26.22 21.07 -21.07
C ALA A 416 -27.49 21.75 -21.61
N ARG A 417 -28.67 21.26 -21.24
CA ARG A 417 -29.95 21.89 -21.62
C ARG A 417 -30.09 23.33 -21.11
N LEU A 418 -29.69 23.58 -19.86
CA LEU A 418 -29.69 24.95 -19.35
C LEU A 418 -28.71 25.85 -20.12
N LEU A 419 -27.58 25.31 -20.59
CA LEU A 419 -26.67 26.07 -21.44
C LEU A 419 -27.30 26.37 -22.80
N GLU A 420 -27.97 25.41 -23.43
CA GLU A 420 -28.73 25.58 -24.68
C GLU A 420 -29.80 26.67 -24.52
N ASP A 421 -30.61 26.61 -23.44
CA ASP A 421 -31.61 27.63 -23.14
C ASP A 421 -31.00 29.04 -22.99
N LEU A 422 -29.83 29.14 -22.35
CA LEU A 422 -29.11 30.41 -22.16
C LEU A 422 -28.53 30.93 -23.49
N VAL A 423 -28.10 30.03 -24.37
CA VAL A 423 -27.66 30.37 -25.73
C VAL A 423 -28.81 30.94 -26.54
N GLU A 424 -29.95 30.25 -26.59
CA GLU A 424 -31.15 30.71 -27.31
C GLU A 424 -31.63 32.09 -26.79
N GLU A 425 -31.61 32.29 -25.47
CA GLU A 425 -31.98 33.56 -24.86
C GLU A 425 -31.01 34.68 -25.27
N PHE A 426 -29.71 34.43 -25.30
CA PHE A 426 -28.72 35.38 -25.78
C PHE A 426 -28.92 35.72 -27.26
N GLU A 427 -29.10 34.73 -28.13
CA GLU A 427 -29.34 34.94 -29.56
C GLU A 427 -30.62 35.75 -29.82
N SER A 428 -31.62 35.65 -28.94
CA SER A 428 -32.85 36.45 -29.04
C SER A 428 -32.65 37.96 -28.75
N VAL A 429 -31.55 38.33 -28.08
CA VAL A 429 -31.23 39.72 -27.71
C VAL A 429 -29.97 40.26 -28.40
N ALA A 430 -29.18 39.40 -29.02
CA ALA A 430 -27.97 39.74 -29.76
C ALA A 430 -28.24 39.72 -31.27
N ASP A 431 -28.13 40.88 -31.92
CA ASP A 431 -28.27 40.96 -33.38
C ASP A 431 -27.04 40.37 -34.09
N GLY A 432 -27.26 39.41 -35.00
CA GLY A 432 -26.21 38.91 -35.90
C GLY A 432 -25.14 38.03 -35.24
N VAL A 433 -25.48 37.33 -34.16
CA VAL A 433 -24.59 36.33 -33.53
C VAL A 433 -25.32 35.00 -33.45
N SER A 434 -24.63 33.89 -33.77
CA SER A 434 -25.10 32.55 -33.47
C SER A 434 -24.06 31.76 -32.69
N VAL A 435 -24.44 31.19 -31.55
CA VAL A 435 -23.56 30.39 -30.67
C VAL A 435 -23.93 28.93 -30.81
N ARG A 436 -22.95 28.09 -31.14
CA ARG A 436 -23.15 26.65 -31.40
C ARG A 436 -22.51 25.80 -30.29
N PRO A 437 -23.24 25.48 -29.20
CA PRO A 437 -22.73 24.61 -28.15
C PRO A 437 -22.59 23.15 -28.63
N SER A 438 -21.43 22.55 -28.39
CA SER A 438 -21.14 21.15 -28.73
C SER A 438 -20.52 20.43 -27.53
N SER A 439 -21.19 19.40 -27.01
CA SER A 439 -20.65 18.60 -25.91
C SER A 439 -19.53 17.68 -26.38
N LYS A 440 -18.37 17.73 -25.72
CA LYS A 440 -17.28 16.74 -25.87
C LYS A 440 -17.27 15.71 -24.74
N GLY A 441 -18.36 15.64 -23.96
CA GLY A 441 -18.65 14.62 -22.97
C GLY A 441 -17.89 14.71 -21.63
N SER A 442 -16.65 15.19 -21.60
CA SER A 442 -15.87 15.35 -20.37
C SER A 442 -14.88 16.51 -20.44
N TYR A 443 -14.45 17.02 -19.30
CA TYR A 443 -13.46 18.10 -19.23
C TYR A 443 -12.13 17.75 -19.88
N ARG A 444 -11.62 16.53 -19.62
CA ARG A 444 -10.44 16.01 -20.30
C ARG A 444 -10.65 15.93 -21.80
N GLY A 445 -11.82 15.46 -22.23
CA GLY A 445 -12.20 15.40 -23.65
C GLY A 445 -12.19 16.77 -24.33
N VAL A 446 -12.76 17.80 -23.68
CA VAL A 446 -12.70 19.18 -24.21
C VAL A 446 -11.25 19.66 -24.29
N LEU A 447 -10.46 19.54 -23.21
CA LEU A 447 -9.07 19.99 -23.21
C LEU A 447 -8.25 19.33 -24.34
N ASP A 448 -8.26 18.00 -24.40
CA ASP A 448 -7.44 17.27 -25.36
C ASP A 448 -7.91 17.55 -26.80
N ALA A 449 -9.23 17.63 -27.05
CA ALA A 449 -9.75 17.97 -28.37
C ALA A 449 -9.41 19.41 -28.77
N THR A 450 -9.57 20.37 -27.86
CA THR A 450 -9.27 21.79 -28.13
C THR A 450 -7.78 22.01 -28.40
N LEU A 451 -6.88 21.43 -27.59
CA LEU A 451 -5.44 21.56 -27.83
C LEU A 451 -5.01 20.92 -29.15
N ALA A 452 -5.53 19.73 -29.49
CA ALA A 452 -5.24 19.08 -30.77
C ALA A 452 -5.84 19.83 -31.98
N ALA A 453 -6.94 20.57 -31.78
CA ALA A 453 -7.52 21.43 -32.79
C ALA A 453 -6.71 22.72 -32.98
N ALA A 454 -6.24 23.32 -31.88
CA ALA A 454 -5.33 24.47 -31.90
C ALA A 454 -4.00 24.14 -32.61
N GLU A 455 -3.41 22.96 -32.36
CA GLU A 455 -2.19 22.52 -33.07
C GLU A 455 -2.38 22.39 -34.59
N ARG A 456 -3.63 22.22 -35.05
CA ARG A 456 -4.00 22.16 -36.47
C ARG A 456 -4.43 23.51 -37.04
N GLY A 457 -4.49 24.56 -36.21
CA GLY A 457 -4.93 25.91 -36.59
C GLY A 457 -6.45 26.04 -36.76
N ASP A 458 -7.23 25.19 -36.08
CA ASP A 458 -8.70 25.18 -36.17
C ASP A 458 -9.38 24.93 -34.79
N PRO A 459 -9.04 25.70 -33.74
CA PRO A 459 -9.69 25.54 -32.44
C PRO A 459 -11.15 26.07 -32.45
N PRO A 460 -12.03 25.60 -31.54
CA PRO A 460 -13.32 26.25 -31.34
C PRO A 460 -13.14 27.69 -30.85
N THR A 461 -14.08 28.58 -31.16
CA THR A 461 -14.06 29.96 -30.69
C THR A 461 -14.04 30.02 -29.16
N ILE A 462 -14.86 29.20 -28.48
CA ILE A 462 -14.92 29.06 -27.03
C ILE A 462 -14.66 27.60 -26.61
N ALA A 463 -13.77 27.41 -25.63
CA ALA A 463 -13.54 26.12 -24.99
C ALA A 463 -13.79 26.19 -23.49
N HIS A 464 -14.63 25.28 -22.97
CA HIS A 464 -14.87 25.12 -21.54
C HIS A 464 -13.90 24.11 -20.93
N LEU A 465 -12.90 24.63 -20.22
CA LEU A 465 -11.81 23.85 -19.62
C LEU A 465 -11.96 23.83 -18.11
N TYR A 466 -11.69 22.67 -17.50
CA TYR A 466 -11.57 22.57 -16.04
C TYR A 466 -10.38 23.31 -15.45
N GLU A 467 -10.40 23.54 -14.14
CA GLU A 467 -9.38 24.29 -13.41
C GLU A 467 -7.97 23.71 -13.58
N ILE A 468 -7.82 22.38 -13.54
CA ILE A 468 -6.50 21.74 -13.66
C ILE A 468 -5.93 21.77 -15.08
N GLY A 469 -6.76 22.06 -16.09
CA GLY A 469 -6.31 22.25 -17.47
C GLY A 469 -5.62 23.60 -17.68
N THR A 470 -5.69 24.51 -16.72
CA THR A 470 -5.22 25.91 -16.85
C THR A 470 -3.74 26.00 -17.23
N LYS A 471 -2.86 25.20 -16.62
CA LYS A 471 -1.42 25.26 -16.95
C LYS A 471 -1.15 24.85 -18.39
N ARG A 472 -1.73 23.74 -18.85
CA ARG A 472 -1.61 23.27 -20.24
C ARG A 472 -2.24 24.26 -21.23
N ALA A 473 -3.37 24.88 -20.88
CA ALA A 473 -3.99 25.92 -21.71
C ALA A 473 -3.07 27.15 -21.85
N LEU A 474 -2.49 27.64 -20.75
CA LEU A 474 -1.52 28.74 -20.78
C LEU A 474 -0.27 28.39 -21.60
N ASP A 475 0.30 27.21 -21.38
CA ASP A 475 1.54 26.77 -22.06
C ASP A 475 1.34 26.52 -23.56
N SER A 476 0.12 26.21 -24.00
CA SER A 476 -0.19 26.01 -25.41
C SER A 476 -0.07 27.28 -26.25
N GLY A 477 -0.24 28.45 -25.63
CA GLY A 477 -0.33 29.74 -26.33
C GLY A 477 -1.58 29.88 -27.22
N ALA A 478 -2.52 28.94 -27.19
CA ALA A 478 -3.66 28.88 -28.11
C ALA A 478 -4.82 29.84 -27.77
N PHE A 479 -4.75 30.55 -26.63
CA PHE A 479 -5.89 31.31 -26.11
C PHE A 479 -5.54 32.77 -25.80
N ALA A 480 -6.43 33.66 -26.18
CA ALA A 480 -6.33 35.08 -25.87
C ALA A 480 -6.69 35.36 -24.40
N PRO A 481 -5.95 36.24 -23.67
CA PRO A 481 -6.36 36.65 -22.34
C PRO A 481 -7.72 37.36 -22.36
N ILE A 482 -8.73 36.77 -21.73
CA ILE A 482 -10.11 37.27 -21.80
C ILE A 482 -10.29 38.70 -21.29
N ALA A 483 -9.45 39.16 -20.35
CA ALA A 483 -9.47 40.55 -19.87
C ALA A 483 -9.33 41.59 -21.00
N GLY A 484 -8.58 41.25 -22.06
CA GLY A 484 -8.43 42.13 -23.23
C GLY A 484 -9.68 42.21 -24.09
N LEU A 485 -10.46 41.12 -24.14
CA LEU A 485 -11.68 41.01 -24.94
C LEU A 485 -12.90 41.60 -24.20
N LEU A 486 -12.95 41.46 -22.87
CA LEU A 486 -14.05 41.98 -22.05
C LEU A 486 -14.09 43.51 -21.96
N GLY A 487 -12.99 44.21 -22.24
CA GLY A 487 -12.93 45.68 -22.16
C GLY A 487 -13.88 46.42 -23.11
N GLU A 488 -14.43 45.72 -24.10
CA GLU A 488 -15.46 46.23 -25.03
C GLU A 488 -16.89 45.86 -24.61
N THR A 489 -17.04 45.19 -23.45
CA THR A 489 -18.32 44.69 -22.93
C THR A 489 -18.73 45.40 -21.63
N PRO A 490 -19.99 45.27 -21.17
CA PRO A 490 -20.42 45.83 -19.89
C PRO A 490 -19.87 45.13 -18.63
N LEU A 491 -19.24 43.96 -18.76
CA LEU A 491 -18.72 43.20 -17.62
C LEU A 491 -17.38 43.78 -17.16
N ASP A 492 -17.32 44.27 -15.92
CA ASP A 492 -16.06 44.58 -15.26
C ASP A 492 -15.48 43.30 -14.62
N PRO A 493 -14.26 42.86 -14.97
CA PRO A 493 -13.62 41.71 -14.32
C PRO A 493 -13.47 41.84 -12.80
N ASP A 494 -13.54 43.06 -12.25
CA ASP A 494 -13.53 43.31 -10.80
C ASP A 494 -14.90 43.06 -10.13
N ASP A 495 -15.96 42.85 -10.91
CA ASP A 495 -17.30 42.45 -10.40
C ASP A 495 -17.44 40.92 -10.18
N LEU A 496 -16.40 40.16 -10.54
CA LEU A 496 -16.31 38.71 -10.34
C LEU A 496 -15.84 38.41 -8.91
N LEU A 497 -16.34 37.31 -8.34
CA LEU A 497 -15.89 36.84 -7.03
C LEU A 497 -14.39 36.57 -7.04
N ASP A 498 -13.64 37.35 -6.28
CA ASP A 498 -12.17 37.27 -6.22
C ASP A 498 -11.64 35.86 -5.95
N PRO A 499 -12.15 35.08 -4.96
CA PRO A 499 -11.71 33.71 -4.73
C PRO A 499 -11.87 32.77 -5.94
N VAL A 500 -12.83 33.07 -6.83
CA VAL A 500 -13.08 32.32 -8.06
C VAL A 500 -12.19 32.83 -9.20
N ALA A 501 -12.18 34.14 -9.42
CA ALA A 501 -11.44 34.77 -10.51
C ALA A 501 -9.91 34.61 -10.35
N ASP A 502 -9.42 34.64 -9.12
CA ASP A 502 -7.99 34.53 -8.79
C ASP A 502 -7.36 33.22 -9.27
N TYR A 503 -8.13 32.12 -9.30
CA TYR A 503 -7.62 30.86 -9.83
C TYR A 503 -7.19 31.01 -11.29
N TYR A 504 -7.86 31.87 -12.08
CA TYR A 504 -7.68 32.07 -13.52
C TYR A 504 -6.92 33.37 -13.88
N ARG A 505 -6.44 34.12 -12.90
CA ARG A 505 -5.56 35.27 -13.11
C ARG A 505 -4.09 34.85 -13.21
N THR A 506 -3.36 35.36 -14.19
CA THR A 506 -1.89 35.20 -14.33
C THR A 506 -1.31 36.59 -14.54
N ASP A 507 -0.25 36.96 -13.80
CA ASP A 507 0.35 38.31 -13.84
C ASP A 507 -0.68 39.45 -13.68
N GLY A 508 -1.71 39.21 -12.86
CA GLY A 508 -2.79 40.16 -12.60
C GLY A 508 -3.84 40.29 -13.71
N ARG A 509 -3.76 39.48 -14.79
CA ARG A 509 -4.74 39.48 -15.89
C ARG A 509 -5.59 38.22 -15.87
N LEU A 510 -6.89 38.38 -16.11
CA LEU A 510 -7.81 37.25 -16.26
C LEU A 510 -7.60 36.59 -17.63
N HIS A 511 -7.26 35.30 -17.65
CA HIS A 511 -7.02 34.55 -18.90
C HIS A 511 -8.26 33.83 -19.42
N SER A 512 -9.11 33.35 -18.52
CA SER A 512 -10.40 32.73 -18.85
C SER A 512 -11.47 33.21 -17.90
N LEU A 513 -12.72 33.20 -18.37
CA LEU A 513 -13.86 33.64 -17.57
C LEU A 513 -14.33 32.47 -16.71
N PRO A 514 -14.29 32.55 -15.37
CA PRO A 514 -14.85 31.51 -14.52
C PRO A 514 -16.33 31.31 -14.84
N PHE A 515 -16.82 30.07 -14.85
CA PHE A 515 -18.22 29.81 -15.22
C PHE A 515 -18.94 28.91 -14.22
N ASN A 516 -18.40 27.73 -13.96
CA ASN A 516 -18.97 26.86 -12.94
C ASN A 516 -17.93 26.56 -11.86
N ALA A 517 -18.13 27.17 -10.69
CA ALA A 517 -17.24 27.02 -9.55
C ALA A 517 -17.90 26.24 -8.42
N SER A 518 -17.13 25.41 -7.73
CA SER A 518 -17.58 24.70 -6.53
C SER A 518 -16.46 24.54 -5.52
N THR A 519 -16.82 24.28 -4.27
CA THR A 519 -15.93 23.98 -3.14
C THR A 519 -16.49 22.76 -2.40
N PRO A 520 -15.69 22.08 -1.56
CA PRO A 520 -16.22 21.06 -0.68
C PRO A 520 -16.99 21.69 0.50
N VAL A 521 -17.98 20.97 1.02
CA VAL A 521 -18.69 21.28 2.26
C VAL A 521 -18.97 19.98 3.02
N LEU A 522 -19.28 20.11 4.31
CA LEU A 522 -19.75 18.99 5.12
C LEU A 522 -21.28 18.93 5.09
N TYR A 523 -21.86 17.86 4.56
CA TYR A 523 -23.28 17.55 4.73
C TYR A 523 -23.46 16.63 5.94
N TYR A 524 -24.53 16.80 6.70
CA TYR A 524 -24.82 15.90 7.81
C TYR A 524 -26.31 15.67 8.04
N ASN A 525 -26.61 14.52 8.61
CA ASN A 525 -27.97 14.09 8.93
C ASN A 525 -28.40 14.68 10.28
N ARG A 526 -29.23 15.73 10.25
CA ARG A 526 -29.72 16.42 11.46
C ARG A 526 -30.40 15.47 12.45
N ALA A 527 -31.26 14.57 11.94
CA ALA A 527 -31.98 13.62 12.77
C ALA A 527 -31.05 12.56 13.41
N ALA A 528 -29.94 12.22 12.75
CA ALA A 528 -28.92 11.33 13.31
C ALA A 528 -28.10 12.04 14.40
N PHE A 529 -27.75 13.32 14.20
CA PHE A 529 -27.09 14.16 15.20
C PHE A 529 -27.92 14.25 16.49
N GLU A 530 -29.20 14.61 16.37
CA GLU A 530 -30.12 14.70 17.51
C GLU A 530 -30.24 13.36 18.26
N ARG A 531 -30.31 12.25 17.52
CA ARG A 531 -30.37 10.89 18.10
C ARG A 531 -29.09 10.50 18.83
N ALA A 532 -27.94 10.90 18.30
CA ALA A 532 -26.63 10.68 18.91
C ALA A 532 -26.37 11.61 20.12
N GLY A 533 -27.23 12.61 20.34
CA GLY A 533 -27.07 13.62 21.39
C GLY A 533 -26.09 14.74 21.02
N LEU A 534 -25.81 14.91 19.73
CA LEU A 534 -25.04 16.02 19.17
C LEU A 534 -25.94 17.23 18.94
N ASN A 535 -25.37 18.44 18.96
CA ASN A 535 -26.10 19.65 18.61
C ASN A 535 -26.13 19.81 17.08
N PRO A 536 -27.29 19.68 16.42
CA PRO A 536 -27.36 19.84 14.97
C PRO A 536 -27.17 21.28 14.52
N ASP A 537 -27.22 22.28 15.40
CA ASP A 537 -27.05 23.69 15.01
C ASP A 537 -25.58 24.16 15.20
N ASP A 538 -24.67 23.24 15.54
CA ASP A 538 -23.23 23.47 15.77
C ASP A 538 -22.40 22.33 15.14
N PRO A 539 -22.29 22.30 13.79
CA PRO A 539 -21.62 21.22 13.08
C PRO A 539 -20.10 21.21 13.31
N PRO A 540 -19.44 20.04 13.24
CA PRO A 540 -18.01 19.93 13.47
C PRO A 540 -17.21 20.67 12.37
N THR A 541 -16.19 21.41 12.78
CA THR A 541 -15.36 22.25 11.91
C THR A 541 -13.90 21.81 11.82
N THR A 542 -13.46 20.95 12.74
CA THR A 542 -12.10 20.39 12.78
C THR A 542 -12.10 18.87 12.66
N PHE A 543 -10.95 18.28 12.31
CA PHE A 543 -10.75 16.83 12.25
C PHE A 543 -11.09 16.13 13.56
N ASP A 544 -10.71 16.71 14.70
CA ASP A 544 -11.01 16.17 16.02
C ASP A 544 -12.52 16.23 16.34
N GLU A 545 -13.18 17.34 15.99
CA GLU A 545 -14.63 17.48 16.16
C GLU A 545 -15.40 16.51 15.26
N VAL A 546 -14.95 16.32 14.02
CA VAL A 546 -15.54 15.33 13.10
C VAL A 546 -15.35 13.93 13.67
N ARG A 547 -14.17 13.58 14.15
CA ARG A 547 -13.93 12.27 14.78
C ARG A 547 -14.82 12.06 16.00
N HIS A 548 -14.97 13.07 16.85
CA HIS A 548 -15.87 13.02 18.00
C HIS A 548 -17.33 12.78 17.57
N CYS A 549 -17.83 13.57 16.61
CA CYS A 549 -19.19 13.41 16.09
C CYS A 549 -19.39 12.04 15.43
N ALA A 550 -18.41 11.60 14.64
CA ALA A 550 -18.43 10.30 13.97
C ALA A 550 -18.57 9.15 14.97
N ALA A 551 -17.79 9.17 16.07
CA ALA A 551 -17.90 8.17 17.13
C ALA A 551 -19.28 8.18 17.80
N GLN A 552 -19.85 9.36 18.10
CA GLN A 552 -21.20 9.44 18.67
C GLN A 552 -22.29 8.94 17.70
N LEU A 553 -22.14 9.19 16.41
CA LEU A 553 -23.07 8.73 15.38
C LEU A 553 -23.08 7.20 15.25
N VAL A 554 -21.91 6.56 15.36
CA VAL A 554 -21.80 5.09 15.41
C VAL A 554 -22.37 4.56 16.73
N ASP A 555 -21.85 5.02 17.88
CA ASP A 555 -22.19 4.48 19.20
C ASP A 555 -23.66 4.67 19.61
N ARG A 556 -24.22 5.84 19.31
CA ARG A 556 -25.54 6.27 19.80
C ARG A 556 -26.54 6.53 18.69
N GLY A 557 -26.05 6.95 17.52
CA GLY A 557 -26.88 7.14 16.34
C GLY A 557 -27.33 5.82 15.70
N GLY A 558 -26.55 4.74 15.90
CA GLY A 558 -26.80 3.42 15.32
C GLY A 558 -26.49 3.34 13.83
N LEU A 559 -25.51 4.11 13.35
CA LEU A 559 -25.05 4.12 11.96
C LEU A 559 -23.84 3.20 11.79
N ASP A 560 -23.62 2.71 10.56
CA ASP A 560 -22.49 1.83 10.24
C ASP A 560 -21.15 2.59 10.29
N ALA A 561 -21.16 3.87 9.92
CA ALA A 561 -20.02 4.77 10.00
C ALA A 561 -20.46 6.19 10.38
N GLY A 562 -19.52 6.98 10.91
CA GLY A 562 -19.79 8.37 11.25
C GLY A 562 -19.74 9.31 10.03
N ILE A 563 -18.81 9.07 9.11
CA ILE A 563 -18.59 9.90 7.91
C ILE A 563 -18.30 9.06 6.67
N THR A 564 -18.58 9.60 5.49
CA THR A 564 -18.15 9.06 4.19
C THR A 564 -17.75 10.18 3.23
N PHE A 565 -16.84 9.88 2.31
CA PHE A 565 -16.43 10.72 1.19
C PHE A 565 -15.60 9.89 0.22
N ALA A 566 -15.50 10.29 -1.04
CA ALA A 566 -14.63 9.59 -1.99
C ALA A 566 -13.16 9.86 -1.69
N ASN A 567 -12.30 8.84 -1.84
CA ASN A 567 -10.86 9.07 -1.89
C ASN A 567 -10.56 9.84 -3.18
N TYR A 568 -10.46 11.15 -3.07
CA TYR A 568 -10.41 12.05 -4.21
C TYR A 568 -9.41 13.16 -3.94
N SER A 569 -8.45 13.32 -4.86
CA SER A 569 -7.35 14.27 -4.71
C SER A 569 -7.80 15.68 -4.43
N TRP A 570 -8.93 16.10 -5.02
CA TRP A 570 -9.43 17.45 -4.84
C TRP A 570 -9.70 17.74 -3.36
N PHE A 571 -10.18 16.79 -2.55
CA PHE A 571 -10.33 17.04 -1.11
C PHE A 571 -8.99 17.23 -0.39
N VAL A 572 -7.95 16.51 -0.82
CA VAL A 572 -6.57 16.69 -0.32
C VAL A 572 -6.04 18.07 -0.71
N GLU A 573 -6.27 18.53 -1.94
CA GLU A 573 -5.92 19.88 -2.38
C GLU A 573 -6.56 20.96 -1.49
N GLN A 574 -7.80 20.71 -1.05
CA GLN A 574 -8.55 21.62 -0.18
C GLN A 574 -7.97 21.62 1.23
N TRP A 575 -7.58 20.48 1.79
CA TRP A 575 -6.94 20.43 3.10
C TRP A 575 -5.56 21.09 3.11
N PHE A 576 -4.80 20.99 2.02
CA PHE A 576 -3.55 21.74 1.87
C PHE A 576 -3.79 23.25 1.78
N ALA A 577 -4.79 23.67 1.01
CA ALA A 577 -5.20 25.07 0.94
C ALA A 577 -5.66 25.61 2.30
N GLU A 578 -6.48 24.85 3.01
CA GLU A 578 -6.97 25.18 4.34
C GLU A 578 -5.84 25.28 5.36
N ALA A 579 -4.79 24.47 5.21
CA ALA A 579 -3.57 24.55 6.01
C ALA A 579 -2.59 25.66 5.55
N GLY A 580 -2.96 26.47 4.55
CA GLY A 580 -2.13 27.53 4.01
C GLY A 580 -0.88 27.02 3.28
N GLN A 581 -0.85 25.75 2.90
CA GLN A 581 0.33 25.08 2.36
C GLN A 581 0.22 24.79 0.85
N PRO A 582 1.16 25.27 0.02
CA PRO A 582 1.23 24.87 -1.39
C PRO A 582 1.47 23.36 -1.55
N LEU A 583 0.88 22.77 -2.60
CA LEU A 583 1.06 21.35 -2.96
C LEU A 583 2.44 21.08 -3.57
N VAL A 584 2.97 22.08 -4.27
CA VAL A 584 4.23 22.05 -4.99
C VAL A 584 4.98 23.37 -4.79
N ASP A 585 6.23 23.40 -5.20
CA ASP A 585 7.07 24.58 -5.16
C ASP A 585 6.66 25.64 -6.21
N ALA A 586 7.55 26.60 -6.50
CA ALA A 586 7.32 27.68 -7.46
C ALA A 586 5.98 28.43 -7.26
N ASN A 587 5.66 28.78 -6.00
CA ASN A 587 4.41 29.46 -5.65
C ASN A 587 3.16 28.64 -6.07
N ASN A 588 3.17 27.33 -5.76
CA ASN A 588 2.15 26.36 -6.19
C ASN A 588 2.07 26.22 -7.73
N GLY A 589 3.21 26.30 -8.41
CA GLY A 589 3.32 26.29 -9.88
C GLY A 589 2.88 27.60 -10.56
N ARG A 590 2.63 28.68 -9.80
CA ARG A 590 2.23 29.98 -10.35
C ARG A 590 3.41 30.91 -10.63
N GLY A 591 4.56 30.67 -10.02
CA GLY A 591 5.79 31.44 -10.18
C GLY A 591 6.79 30.85 -11.17
N GLY A 592 6.45 29.72 -11.80
CA GLY A 592 7.32 28.96 -12.72
C GLY A 592 6.82 27.54 -12.90
N THR A 593 7.59 26.70 -13.59
CA THR A 593 7.32 25.26 -13.69
C THR A 593 7.85 24.56 -12.43
N PRO A 594 6.99 23.98 -11.58
CA PRO A 594 7.42 23.35 -10.34
C PRO A 594 8.13 22.01 -10.61
N THR A 595 9.01 21.61 -9.69
CA THR A 595 9.77 20.35 -9.74
C THR A 595 9.76 19.58 -8.42
N GLU A 596 9.28 20.18 -7.34
CA GLU A 596 9.22 19.61 -5.99
C GLU A 596 7.75 19.52 -5.53
N ALA A 597 7.41 18.46 -4.79
CA ALA A 597 6.09 18.26 -4.22
C ALA A 597 6.15 18.26 -2.69
N HIS A 598 5.08 18.69 -2.01
CA HIS A 598 5.05 18.86 -0.56
C HIS A 598 4.13 17.86 0.15
N PHE A 599 3.87 16.69 -0.45
CA PHE A 599 2.92 15.73 0.10
C PHE A 599 3.44 15.03 1.37
N ASP A 600 4.74 14.93 1.57
CA ASP A 600 5.43 14.30 2.72
C ASP A 600 5.62 15.23 3.93
N THR A 601 5.05 16.44 3.87
CA THR A 601 5.08 17.40 4.97
C THR A 601 4.13 17.02 6.11
N GLU A 602 4.23 17.73 7.24
CA GLU A 602 3.33 17.57 8.39
C GLU A 602 1.84 17.77 8.04
N THR A 603 1.53 18.62 7.06
CA THR A 603 0.15 18.78 6.56
C THR A 603 -0.32 17.51 5.87
N GLY A 604 0.49 16.94 4.96
CA GLY A 604 0.17 15.68 4.31
C GLY A 604 0.03 14.55 5.33
N ARG A 605 1.00 14.41 6.23
CA ARG A 605 0.97 13.40 7.30
C ARG A 605 -0.32 13.46 8.11
N ARG A 606 -0.73 14.65 8.56
CA ARG A 606 -1.99 14.84 9.32
C ARG A 606 -3.25 14.47 8.52
N VAL A 607 -3.31 14.80 7.23
CA VAL A 607 -4.45 14.42 6.38
C VAL A 607 -4.57 12.91 6.24
N TYR A 608 -3.48 12.24 5.87
CA TYR A 608 -3.52 10.80 5.59
C TYR A 608 -3.59 9.97 6.88
N GLU A 609 -3.00 10.42 7.99
CA GLU A 609 -3.21 9.84 9.32
C GLU A 609 -4.68 9.94 9.73
N TRP A 610 -5.31 11.11 9.57
CA TRP A 610 -6.71 11.26 9.93
C TRP A 610 -7.63 10.34 9.11
N ILE A 611 -7.40 10.21 7.80
CA ILE A 611 -8.16 9.27 6.95
C ILE A 611 -7.92 7.82 7.39
N ALA A 612 -6.67 7.43 7.62
CA ALA A 612 -6.31 6.08 8.01
C ALA A 612 -6.86 5.69 9.39
N ASP A 613 -6.75 6.57 10.37
CA ASP A 613 -7.24 6.37 11.72
C ASP A 613 -8.78 6.29 11.75
N MET A 614 -9.46 7.19 11.03
CA MET A 614 -10.92 7.13 10.91
C MET A 614 -11.39 5.82 10.27
N ALA A 615 -10.65 5.29 9.30
CA ALA A 615 -10.95 3.99 8.70
C ALA A 615 -10.70 2.83 9.69
N ALA A 616 -9.54 2.84 10.37
CA ALA A 616 -9.14 1.81 11.32
C ALA A 616 -10.11 1.72 12.53
N ASP A 617 -10.62 2.86 12.98
CA ASP A 617 -11.60 2.97 14.05
C ASP A 617 -13.05 2.65 13.60
N GLY A 618 -13.27 2.36 12.31
CA GLY A 618 -14.61 2.11 11.77
C GLY A 618 -15.52 3.35 11.71
N LEU A 619 -14.93 4.54 11.79
CA LEU A 619 -15.65 5.82 11.78
C LEU A 619 -15.86 6.37 10.36
N TYR A 620 -15.08 5.92 9.39
CA TYR A 620 -15.15 6.29 7.98
C TYR A 620 -15.63 5.11 7.12
N HIS A 621 -16.71 5.33 6.34
CA HIS A 621 -17.10 4.43 5.27
C HIS A 621 -16.35 4.82 3.99
N ASP A 622 -15.39 3.96 3.60
CA ASP A 622 -14.64 4.10 2.35
C ASP A 622 -15.46 3.61 1.14
N PRO A 623 -15.85 4.51 0.22
CA PRO A 623 -16.56 4.15 -0.99
C PRO A 623 -15.60 3.82 -2.16
N GLY A 624 -14.29 4.08 -2.00
CA GLY A 624 -13.26 3.90 -3.03
C GLY A 624 -12.79 5.20 -3.70
N ILE A 625 -11.84 5.05 -4.62
CA ILE A 625 -11.24 6.15 -5.39
C ILE A 625 -12.25 6.78 -6.34
N GLU A 626 -12.38 8.11 -6.28
CA GLU A 626 -13.34 8.92 -7.06
C GLU A 626 -14.82 8.50 -6.96
N ALA A 627 -15.15 7.62 -6.01
CA ALA A 627 -16.47 6.99 -5.83
C ALA A 627 -17.51 7.92 -5.15
N ARG A 628 -17.65 9.14 -5.69
CA ARG A 628 -18.51 10.20 -5.15
C ARG A 628 -19.99 9.81 -5.13
N GLY A 629 -20.42 8.99 -6.11
CA GLY A 629 -21.78 8.47 -6.17
C GLY A 629 -22.08 7.52 -5.01
N GLN A 630 -21.16 6.59 -4.74
CA GLN A 630 -21.25 5.59 -3.68
C GLN A 630 -21.14 6.23 -2.29
N ALA A 631 -20.28 7.24 -2.12
CA ALA A 631 -20.22 8.05 -0.90
C ALA A 631 -21.59 8.68 -0.60
N ARG A 632 -22.20 9.31 -1.61
CA ARG A 632 -23.51 9.94 -1.48
C ARG A 632 -24.63 8.92 -1.21
N GLU A 633 -24.60 7.77 -1.88
CA GLU A 633 -25.53 6.67 -1.63
C GLU A 633 -25.43 6.18 -0.17
N ALA A 634 -24.22 6.00 0.35
CA ALA A 634 -24.02 5.62 1.75
C ALA A 634 -24.60 6.63 2.74
N PHE A 635 -24.51 7.92 2.44
CA PHE A 635 -25.18 8.97 3.21
C PHE A 635 -26.70 8.88 3.10
N HIS A 636 -27.25 8.76 1.89
CA HIS A 636 -28.69 8.66 1.64
C HIS A 636 -29.34 7.45 2.31
N ASP A 637 -28.66 6.31 2.31
CA ASP A 637 -29.07 5.08 2.98
C ASP A 637 -29.02 5.19 4.52
N GLY A 638 -28.41 6.24 5.05
CA GLY A 638 -28.17 6.39 6.49
C GLY A 638 -27.07 5.47 7.03
N ARG A 639 -26.21 4.93 6.16
CA ARG A 639 -25.02 4.15 6.56
C ARG A 639 -23.95 5.05 7.16
N ALA A 640 -23.81 6.28 6.64
CA ALA A 640 -22.93 7.32 7.18
C ALA A 640 -23.73 8.55 7.63
N GLY A 641 -23.36 9.14 8.78
CA GLY A 641 -24.08 10.28 9.36
C GLY A 641 -23.64 11.64 8.83
N MET A 642 -22.45 11.69 8.23
CA MET A 642 -21.85 12.86 7.60
C MET A 642 -21.30 12.49 6.22
N LEU A 643 -21.25 13.48 5.32
CA LEU A 643 -20.73 13.36 3.96
C LEU A 643 -19.89 14.59 3.62
N ILE A 644 -18.62 14.41 3.25
CA ILE A 644 -17.89 15.48 2.55
C ILE A 644 -18.22 15.38 1.06
N GLY A 645 -18.68 16.49 0.48
CA GLY A 645 -19.08 16.53 -0.92
C GLY A 645 -18.97 17.91 -1.54
N SER A 646 -19.08 17.97 -2.87
CA SER A 646 -19.08 19.25 -3.60
C SER A 646 -20.40 20.00 -3.40
N THR A 647 -20.34 21.33 -3.36
CA THR A 647 -21.52 22.20 -3.40
C THR A 647 -22.38 21.99 -4.65
N SER A 648 -21.76 21.60 -5.77
CA SER A 648 -22.47 21.26 -7.01
C SER A 648 -23.36 20.01 -6.92
N ALA A 649 -23.18 19.20 -5.86
CA ALA A 649 -23.99 18.02 -5.59
C ALA A 649 -25.14 18.32 -4.60
N MET A 650 -25.24 19.53 -4.04
CA MET A 650 -26.14 19.86 -2.94
C MET A 650 -27.60 19.51 -3.23
N VAL A 651 -28.11 19.85 -4.42
CA VAL A 651 -29.47 19.47 -4.86
C VAL A 651 -29.65 17.95 -4.77
N GLY A 652 -28.73 17.18 -5.36
CA GLY A 652 -28.81 15.71 -5.35
C GLY A 652 -28.62 15.10 -3.96
N VAL A 653 -27.87 15.75 -3.07
CA VAL A 653 -27.73 15.32 -1.67
C VAL A 653 -29.06 15.50 -0.93
N HIS A 654 -29.74 16.64 -1.10
CA HIS A 654 -31.04 16.89 -0.45
C HIS A 654 -32.16 16.03 -1.04
N GLU A 655 -32.26 15.93 -2.38
CA GLU A 655 -33.33 15.17 -3.05
C GLU A 655 -33.28 13.67 -2.76
N GLY A 656 -32.08 13.10 -2.57
CA GLY A 656 -31.93 11.67 -2.27
C GLY A 656 -32.04 11.31 -0.79
N ALA A 657 -32.00 12.30 0.12
CA ALA A 657 -32.07 12.04 1.55
C ALA A 657 -33.53 11.93 2.02
N SER A 658 -33.82 10.90 2.80
CA SER A 658 -35.13 10.71 3.46
C SER A 658 -35.24 11.43 4.82
N PHE A 659 -34.24 12.24 5.15
CA PHE A 659 -34.07 12.93 6.43
C PHE A 659 -33.63 14.39 6.18
N PRO A 660 -33.79 15.30 7.17
CA PRO A 660 -33.30 16.66 7.02
C PRO A 660 -31.77 16.68 6.94
N VAL A 661 -31.26 17.23 5.84
CA VAL A 661 -29.84 17.45 5.59
C VAL A 661 -29.50 18.88 5.96
N GLU A 662 -28.39 19.07 6.66
CA GLU A 662 -27.82 20.38 6.95
C GLU A 662 -26.39 20.43 6.43
N THR A 663 -25.83 21.65 6.35
CA THR A 663 -24.49 21.90 5.81
C THR A 663 -23.61 22.62 6.84
N GLY A 664 -22.39 22.15 7.02
CA GLY A 664 -21.31 22.79 7.77
C GLY A 664 -20.12 23.12 6.87
N TYR A 665 -19.16 23.86 7.41
CA TYR A 665 -17.92 24.15 6.70
C TYR A 665 -17.12 22.86 6.47
N PHE A 666 -16.29 22.86 5.43
CA PHE A 666 -15.30 21.82 5.19
C PHE A 666 -14.37 21.71 6.39
N PRO A 667 -14.18 20.51 6.96
CA PRO A 667 -13.42 20.35 8.18
C PRO A 667 -11.92 20.51 7.93
N VAL A 668 -11.22 21.13 8.88
CA VAL A 668 -9.78 21.43 8.80
C VAL A 668 -8.99 20.68 9.85
N ALA A 669 -7.68 20.51 9.63
CA ALA A 669 -6.79 19.93 10.63
C ALA A 669 -6.56 20.87 11.82
N ASP A 670 -6.30 22.16 11.55
CA ASP A 670 -6.03 23.18 12.59
C ASP A 670 -6.67 24.54 12.23
N GLU A 671 -5.85 25.53 11.85
CA GLU A 671 -6.28 26.88 11.47
C GLU A 671 -6.90 26.85 10.06
N ARG A 672 -7.87 27.74 9.84
CA ARG A 672 -8.60 27.86 8.59
C ARG A 672 -8.01 29.01 7.77
N HIS A 673 -7.48 28.69 6.60
CA HIS A 673 -7.04 29.69 5.62
C HIS A 673 -8.02 29.83 4.44
N GLY A 674 -8.80 28.80 4.12
CA GLY A 674 -9.81 28.82 3.08
C GLY A 674 -9.66 27.75 2.01
N VAL A 675 -10.58 27.78 1.05
CA VAL A 675 -10.79 26.73 0.05
C VAL A 675 -10.40 27.20 -1.36
N VAL A 676 -10.12 26.23 -2.24
CA VAL A 676 -9.79 26.49 -3.65
C VAL A 676 -11.02 26.16 -4.50
N VAL A 677 -11.28 26.94 -5.53
CA VAL A 677 -12.35 26.61 -6.48
C VAL A 677 -11.97 25.41 -7.36
N GLY A 678 -12.89 24.47 -7.51
CA GLY A 678 -12.89 23.49 -8.60
C GLY A 678 -13.92 23.85 -9.66
N GLY A 679 -13.92 23.14 -10.79
CA GLY A 679 -14.94 23.30 -11.83
C GLY A 679 -14.34 23.74 -13.15
N GLY A 680 -14.90 24.75 -13.82
CA GLY A 680 -14.42 25.14 -15.15
C GLY A 680 -14.57 26.62 -15.49
N SER A 681 -13.76 27.05 -16.45
CA SER A 681 -13.74 28.38 -17.04
C SER A 681 -13.81 28.32 -18.57
N LEU A 682 -14.15 29.46 -19.16
CA LEU A 682 -14.39 29.63 -20.59
C LEU A 682 -13.20 30.39 -21.20
N TRP A 683 -12.54 29.74 -22.16
CA TRP A 683 -11.35 30.22 -22.85
C TRP A 683 -11.72 30.60 -24.28
N VAL A 684 -11.16 31.70 -24.79
CA VAL A 684 -11.36 32.16 -26.17
C VAL A 684 -10.09 31.92 -26.97
N ALA A 685 -10.21 31.25 -28.11
CA ALA A 685 -9.05 30.95 -28.96
C ALA A 685 -8.40 32.23 -29.52
N ASP A 686 -7.07 32.30 -29.48
CA ASP A 686 -6.30 33.46 -29.97
C ASP A 686 -6.36 33.58 -31.50
N GLU A 687 -6.42 32.45 -32.20
CA GLU A 687 -6.47 32.39 -33.67
C GLU A 687 -7.88 32.57 -34.26
N ALA A 688 -8.92 32.64 -33.43
CA ALA A 688 -10.28 32.88 -33.91
C ALA A 688 -10.38 34.28 -34.56
N PRO A 689 -11.16 34.43 -35.64
CA PRO A 689 -11.43 35.73 -36.25
C PRO A 689 -11.90 36.79 -35.24
N THR A 690 -11.51 38.05 -35.44
CA THR A 690 -11.76 39.13 -34.47
C THR A 690 -13.26 39.36 -34.21
N ASP A 691 -14.10 39.24 -35.23
CA ASP A 691 -15.55 39.30 -35.11
C ASP A 691 -16.09 38.14 -34.26
N GLU A 692 -15.59 36.92 -34.45
CA GLU A 692 -15.93 35.78 -33.59
C GLU A 692 -15.47 35.98 -32.14
N GLN A 693 -14.27 36.51 -31.92
CA GLN A 693 -13.77 36.83 -30.58
C GLN A 693 -14.63 37.89 -29.88
N GLN A 694 -15.09 38.91 -30.61
CA GLN A 694 -15.98 39.96 -30.10
C GLN A 694 -17.37 39.40 -29.78
N ALA A 695 -17.92 38.55 -30.66
CA ALA A 695 -19.19 37.87 -30.43
C ALA A 695 -19.10 36.92 -29.21
N ALA A 696 -18.01 36.17 -29.09
CA ALA A 696 -17.72 35.34 -27.93
C ALA A 696 -17.61 36.17 -26.65
N ALA A 697 -16.89 37.29 -26.67
CA ALA A 697 -16.78 38.17 -25.50
C ALA A 697 -18.14 38.75 -25.08
N ALA A 698 -18.99 39.15 -26.03
CA ALA A 698 -20.33 39.63 -25.75
C ALA A 698 -21.21 38.54 -25.12
N PHE A 699 -21.19 37.32 -25.66
CA PHE A 699 -21.89 36.17 -25.08
C PHE A 699 -21.41 35.87 -23.67
N LEU A 700 -20.09 35.82 -23.45
CA LEU A 700 -19.48 35.51 -22.17
C LEU A 700 -19.78 36.59 -21.11
N ALA A 701 -19.76 37.87 -21.50
CA ALA A 701 -20.15 38.98 -20.63
C ALA A 701 -21.63 38.91 -20.23
N TRP A 702 -22.52 38.57 -21.16
CA TRP A 702 -23.94 38.35 -20.88
C TRP A 702 -24.15 37.14 -19.98
N LEU A 703 -23.45 36.03 -20.24
CA LEU A 703 -23.55 34.79 -19.48
C LEU A 703 -23.07 34.95 -18.03
N ALA A 704 -22.07 35.81 -17.79
CA ALA A 704 -21.57 36.14 -16.45
C ALA A 704 -22.39 37.22 -15.73
N ALA A 705 -23.36 37.86 -16.39
CA ALA A 705 -24.14 38.92 -15.76
C ALA A 705 -25.00 38.41 -14.58
N PRO A 706 -25.39 39.29 -13.64
CA PRO A 706 -26.02 38.90 -12.38
C PRO A 706 -27.27 38.03 -12.49
N ASP A 707 -28.14 38.25 -13.48
CA ASP A 707 -29.37 37.47 -13.65
C ASP A 707 -29.08 36.04 -14.09
N GLN A 708 -28.22 35.91 -15.10
CA GLN A 708 -27.79 34.64 -15.67
C GLN A 708 -27.07 33.81 -14.62
N GLN A 709 -26.14 34.42 -13.87
CA GLN A 709 -25.43 33.74 -12.79
C GLN A 709 -26.34 33.36 -11.60
N ALA A 710 -27.31 34.20 -11.25
CA ALA A 710 -28.30 33.85 -10.21
C ALA A 710 -29.22 32.70 -10.67
N ARG A 711 -29.57 32.62 -11.96
CA ARG A 711 -30.32 31.48 -12.53
C ARG A 711 -29.45 30.21 -12.55
N TRP A 712 -28.22 30.32 -13.07
CA TRP A 712 -27.25 29.22 -13.12
C TRP A 712 -27.02 28.60 -11.74
N HIS A 713 -26.85 29.43 -10.72
CA HIS A 713 -26.72 28.97 -9.34
C HIS A 713 -27.93 28.16 -8.86
N ARG A 714 -29.14 28.71 -9.03
CA ARG A 714 -30.39 28.07 -8.56
C ARG A 714 -30.67 26.74 -9.25
N GLU A 715 -30.38 26.63 -10.53
CA GLU A 715 -30.73 25.45 -11.32
C GLU A 715 -29.62 24.37 -11.35
N THR A 716 -28.37 24.75 -11.06
CA THR A 716 -27.23 23.81 -11.12
C THR A 716 -26.56 23.52 -9.78
N GLY A 717 -26.71 24.42 -8.80
CA GLY A 717 -26.01 24.38 -7.51
C GLY A 717 -24.54 24.84 -7.55
N TYR A 718 -24.00 25.22 -8.71
CA TYR A 718 -22.66 25.85 -8.77
C TYR A 718 -22.70 27.27 -8.23
N PHE A 719 -21.57 27.79 -7.72
CA PHE A 719 -21.52 29.17 -7.28
C PHE A 719 -21.81 30.14 -8.43
N PRO A 720 -22.56 31.23 -8.17
CA PRO A 720 -22.54 32.36 -9.07
C PRO A 720 -21.12 32.93 -9.07
N VAL A 721 -20.60 33.33 -10.23
CA VAL A 721 -19.21 33.87 -10.30
C VAL A 721 -19.13 35.39 -10.16
N HIS A 722 -20.27 36.08 -10.05
CA HIS A 722 -20.38 37.54 -10.04
C HIS A 722 -21.02 38.02 -8.72
N ASP A 723 -20.44 39.04 -8.09
CA ASP A 723 -20.92 39.62 -6.82
C ASP A 723 -22.39 40.05 -6.88
N GLY A 724 -22.80 40.71 -7.96
CA GLY A 724 -24.18 41.16 -8.15
C GLY A 724 -25.20 40.03 -8.17
N ALA A 725 -24.81 38.80 -8.54
CA ALA A 725 -25.69 37.64 -8.46
C ALA A 725 -25.90 37.19 -7.01
N VAL A 726 -24.84 37.24 -6.17
CA VAL A 726 -24.92 36.96 -4.73
C VAL A 726 -25.86 37.96 -4.06
N ASP A 727 -25.70 39.25 -4.35
CA ASP A 727 -26.57 40.31 -3.81
C ASP A 727 -28.04 40.12 -4.20
N ARG A 728 -28.32 39.71 -5.44
CA ARG A 728 -29.69 39.44 -5.90
C ARG A 728 -30.29 38.23 -5.21
N LEU A 729 -29.54 37.14 -5.06
CA LEU A 729 -29.99 35.95 -4.35
C LEU A 729 -30.30 36.26 -2.88
N ALA A 730 -29.42 37.03 -2.21
CA ALA A 730 -29.63 37.48 -0.84
C ALA A 730 -30.85 38.41 -0.72
N GLY A 731 -30.96 39.41 -1.60
CA GLY A 731 -32.09 40.35 -1.61
C GLY A 731 -33.44 39.69 -1.92
N ALA A 732 -33.43 38.56 -2.63
CA ALA A 732 -34.61 37.75 -2.90
C ALA A 732 -34.98 36.77 -1.77
N GLY A 733 -34.20 36.71 -0.68
CA GLY A 733 -34.42 35.77 0.43
C GLY A 733 -34.04 34.32 0.10
N TRP A 734 -33.34 34.07 -1.00
CA TRP A 734 -33.08 32.71 -1.48
C TRP A 734 -32.16 31.93 -0.53
N PHE A 735 -31.16 32.59 0.07
CA PHE A 735 -30.27 31.98 1.06
C PHE A 735 -30.98 31.67 2.39
N ASP A 736 -32.03 32.42 2.75
CA ASP A 736 -32.85 32.11 3.94
C ASP A 736 -33.69 30.85 3.72
N GLU A 737 -34.18 30.65 2.49
CA GLU A 737 -34.89 29.45 2.07
C GLU A 737 -33.97 28.25 1.86
N ASN A 738 -32.69 28.49 1.55
CA ASN A 738 -31.70 27.48 1.22
C ASN A 738 -30.38 27.71 2.00
N PRO A 739 -30.39 27.56 3.34
CA PRO A 739 -29.28 27.96 4.21
C PRO A 739 -27.97 27.23 3.92
N GLY A 740 -28.01 26.00 3.40
CA GLY A 740 -26.81 25.26 3.02
C GLY A 740 -25.96 25.97 1.96
N TYR A 741 -26.57 26.72 1.06
CA TYR A 741 -25.83 27.53 0.08
C TYR A 741 -25.27 28.81 0.68
N ARG A 742 -25.86 29.34 1.76
CA ARG A 742 -25.26 30.44 2.52
C ARG A 742 -23.94 29.99 3.14
N THR A 743 -23.95 28.84 3.83
CA THR A 743 -22.75 28.21 4.39
C THR A 743 -21.65 28.05 3.35
N ALA A 744 -22.02 27.55 2.16
CA ALA A 744 -21.08 27.33 1.06
C ALA A 744 -20.45 28.64 0.53
N ILE A 745 -21.26 29.70 0.37
CA ILE A 745 -20.78 31.01 -0.10
C ILE A 745 -19.93 31.70 0.96
N ASP A 746 -20.32 31.62 2.23
CA ASP A 746 -19.55 32.22 3.33
C ASP A 746 -18.17 31.57 3.43
N GLN A 747 -18.08 30.24 3.37
CA GLN A 747 -16.80 29.53 3.35
C GLN A 747 -15.90 29.97 2.17
N LEU A 748 -16.48 30.19 0.99
CA LEU A 748 -15.72 30.68 -0.17
C LEU A 748 -15.22 32.10 0.05
N LEU A 749 -16.08 32.99 0.56
CA LEU A 749 -15.76 34.41 0.79
C LEU A 749 -14.82 34.66 1.97
N ASP A 750 -14.82 33.76 2.96
CA ASP A 750 -13.91 33.78 4.10
C ASP A 750 -12.46 33.36 3.73
N THR A 751 -12.23 32.92 2.48
CA THR A 751 -10.92 32.45 2.03
C THR A 751 -9.88 33.58 1.99
N GLU A 752 -8.80 33.40 2.74
CA GLU A 752 -7.65 34.30 2.74
C GLU A 752 -6.83 34.09 1.47
N ARG A 753 -6.45 35.18 0.79
CA ARG A 753 -5.64 35.09 -0.44
C ARG A 753 -4.20 34.67 -0.12
N SER A 754 -3.81 33.50 -0.61
CA SER A 754 -2.44 32.96 -0.50
C SER A 754 -2.12 32.08 -1.72
N PRO A 755 -0.84 31.70 -1.94
CA PRO A 755 -0.48 30.76 -3.00
C PRO A 755 -1.19 29.40 -2.89
N ALA A 756 -1.47 28.95 -1.66
CA ALA A 756 -2.16 27.70 -1.40
C ALA A 756 -3.64 27.80 -1.80
N THR A 757 -4.33 28.84 -1.33
CA THR A 757 -5.77 29.08 -1.55
C THR A 757 -6.12 29.62 -2.94
N THR A 758 -5.13 30.15 -3.68
CA THR A 758 -5.30 30.44 -5.11
C THR A 758 -5.29 29.13 -5.94
N GLY A 759 -4.83 28.01 -5.37
CA GLY A 759 -4.79 26.71 -6.03
C GLY A 759 -3.57 26.48 -6.92
N ALA A 760 -3.22 25.21 -7.13
CA ALA A 760 -2.02 24.83 -7.88
C ALA A 760 -2.20 24.99 -9.39
N ARG A 761 -1.09 25.17 -10.11
CA ARG A 761 -1.05 25.11 -11.58
C ARG A 761 0.14 24.28 -12.05
N ILE A 762 -0.11 23.01 -12.29
CA ILE A 762 0.91 22.06 -12.74
C ILE A 762 0.51 21.45 -14.09
N GLY A 763 1.49 21.10 -14.91
CA GLY A 763 1.27 20.50 -16.22
C GLY A 763 0.60 19.12 -16.16
N PRO A 764 1.18 18.13 -15.43
CA PRO A 764 0.68 16.76 -15.37
C PRO A 764 -0.37 16.57 -14.28
N PHE A 765 -1.25 17.56 -14.08
CA PHE A 765 -2.12 17.60 -12.90
C PHE A 765 -3.11 16.42 -12.86
N ASP A 766 -3.61 15.94 -14.00
CA ASP A 766 -4.48 14.76 -14.04
C ASP A 766 -3.77 13.51 -13.49
N THR A 767 -2.50 13.31 -13.87
CA THR A 767 -1.67 12.22 -13.35
C THR A 767 -1.39 12.40 -11.85
N VAL A 768 -1.01 13.60 -11.42
CA VAL A 768 -0.74 13.88 -9.98
C VAL A 768 -2.00 13.66 -9.14
N ARG A 769 -3.18 14.07 -9.61
CA ARG A 769 -4.45 13.78 -8.93
C ARG A 769 -4.70 12.28 -8.76
N THR A 770 -4.34 11.48 -9.75
CA THR A 770 -4.48 10.02 -9.67
C THR A 770 -3.61 9.46 -8.54
N LEU A 771 -2.34 9.86 -8.51
CA LEU A 771 -1.38 9.45 -7.47
C LEU A 771 -1.85 9.85 -6.06
N VAL A 772 -2.34 11.09 -5.89
CA VAL A 772 -2.86 11.59 -4.61
C VAL A 772 -4.07 10.77 -4.15
N ALA A 773 -4.97 10.39 -5.07
CA ALA A 773 -6.13 9.59 -4.71
C ALA A 773 -5.73 8.16 -4.29
N GLU A 774 -4.75 7.55 -4.98
CA GLU A 774 -4.21 6.22 -4.67
C GLU A 774 -3.49 6.18 -3.32
N ALA A 775 -2.78 7.24 -2.94
CA ALA A 775 -2.09 7.34 -1.66
C ALA A 775 -3.03 7.17 -0.44
N SER A 776 -4.33 7.48 -0.59
CA SER A 776 -5.32 7.28 0.48
C SER A 776 -5.60 5.81 0.75
N VAL A 777 -5.44 4.95 -0.26
CA VAL A 777 -5.53 3.49 -0.13
C VAL A 777 -4.21 2.95 0.40
N GLU A 778 -3.09 3.36 -0.20
CA GLU A 778 -1.76 2.92 0.21
C GLU A 778 -1.43 3.25 1.67
N ALA A 779 -1.82 4.43 2.15
CA ALA A 779 -1.59 4.84 3.54
C ALA A 779 -2.22 3.88 4.55
N ARG A 780 -3.36 3.26 4.19
CA ARG A 780 -4.05 2.28 5.04
C ARG A 780 -3.47 0.87 4.92
N GLU A 781 -2.96 0.51 3.74
CA GLU A 781 -2.41 -0.82 3.48
C GLU A 781 -0.95 -0.96 3.91
N TYR A 782 -0.15 0.08 3.70
CA TYR A 782 1.31 0.06 3.84
C TYR A 782 1.85 1.06 4.87
N GLY A 783 0.98 1.93 5.41
CA GLY A 783 1.34 2.97 6.37
C GLY A 783 1.53 4.34 5.73
N VAL A 784 1.18 5.39 6.48
CA VAL A 784 1.13 6.78 5.99
C VAL A 784 2.48 7.27 5.47
N ASP A 785 3.56 7.08 6.23
CA ASP A 785 4.88 7.56 5.84
C ASP A 785 5.35 6.96 4.51
N ALA A 786 5.15 5.65 4.33
CA ALA A 786 5.54 4.95 3.10
C ALA A 786 4.72 5.42 1.88
N ALA A 787 3.41 5.62 2.06
CA ALA A 787 2.52 6.11 1.02
C ALA A 787 2.87 7.56 0.61
N LEU A 788 3.15 8.43 1.58
CA LEU A 788 3.54 9.81 1.31
C LEU A 788 4.91 9.91 0.63
N ASP A 789 5.88 9.12 1.06
CA ASP A 789 7.19 9.02 0.41
C ASP A 789 7.07 8.64 -1.06
N ARG A 790 6.21 7.65 -1.36
CA ARG A 790 5.96 7.18 -2.72
C ARG A 790 5.23 8.26 -3.53
N LEU A 791 4.15 8.82 -2.97
CA LEU A 791 3.38 9.88 -3.61
C LEU A 791 4.27 11.07 -3.99
N THR A 792 5.07 11.57 -3.05
CA THR A 792 5.98 12.72 -3.28
C THR A 792 6.95 12.41 -4.42
N LYS A 793 7.68 11.28 -4.35
CA LYS A 793 8.65 10.90 -5.40
C LYS A 793 7.98 10.73 -6.76
N SER A 794 6.82 10.06 -6.81
CA SER A 794 6.09 9.86 -8.06
C SER A 794 5.56 11.17 -8.65
N ALA A 795 5.05 12.07 -7.80
CA ALA A 795 4.61 13.40 -8.24
C ALA A 795 5.78 14.24 -8.76
N GLU A 796 6.91 14.26 -8.04
CA GLU A 796 8.12 14.97 -8.45
C GLU A 796 8.66 14.48 -9.79
N LEU A 797 8.64 13.17 -10.05
CA LEU A 797 9.02 12.61 -11.35
C LEU A 797 8.14 13.14 -12.48
N GLN A 798 6.81 13.24 -12.27
CA GLN A 798 5.90 13.81 -13.27
C GLN A 798 6.17 15.30 -13.49
N LEU A 799 6.40 16.05 -12.41
CA LEU A 799 6.71 17.47 -12.47
C LEU A 799 8.03 17.74 -13.21
N GLN A 800 9.07 16.98 -12.91
CA GLN A 800 10.38 17.07 -13.55
C GLN A 800 10.30 16.68 -15.03
N SER A 801 9.62 15.60 -15.37
CA SER A 801 9.40 15.20 -16.78
C SER A 801 8.68 16.31 -17.56
N TYR A 802 7.68 16.96 -16.96
CA TYR A 802 6.99 18.07 -17.59
C TYR A 802 7.89 19.31 -17.74
N ALA A 803 8.75 19.59 -16.75
CA ALA A 803 9.69 20.69 -16.80
C ALA A 803 10.73 20.51 -17.92
N GLU A 804 11.26 19.30 -18.08
CA GLU A 804 12.20 18.97 -19.17
C GLU A 804 11.55 19.13 -20.56
N ASP A 805 10.31 18.69 -20.72
CA ASP A 805 9.55 18.86 -21.97
C ASP A 805 9.22 20.32 -22.27
N ALA A 806 8.96 21.12 -21.23
CA ALA A 806 8.70 22.55 -21.36
C ALA A 806 9.96 23.32 -21.75
N ASP A 807 11.13 22.97 -21.20
CA ASP A 807 12.42 23.58 -21.54
C ASP A 807 12.91 23.20 -22.96
N ALA A 808 12.44 22.08 -23.50
CA ALA A 808 12.78 21.62 -24.84
C ALA A 808 11.98 22.32 -25.97
N LYS A 809 10.87 22.99 -25.64
CA LYS A 809 10.00 23.73 -26.56
C LYS A 809 10.38 25.20 -26.63
#